data_AF-A0A1C2GNH9-F1
#
_entry.id   AF-A0A1C2GNH9-F1
#
_cell.length_a   1.000
_cell.length_b   1.000
_cell.length_c   1.000
_cell.angle_alpha   90.00
_cell.angle_beta   90.00
_cell.angle_gamma   90.00
#
_symmetry.space_group_name_H-M   'P 1'
#
loop_
_entity.id
_entity.type
_entity.pdbx_description
1 polymer ?
#
loop_
_entity_poly.entity_id
_entity_poly.type
_entity_poly.pdbx_seq_one_letter_code
_entity_poly.pdbx_strand_id
1 'polypeptide(L)'
;MIKTLLFIVSVCVLISLQSLIVNPGVYAADKSPNAICHQQVDSLKKQATEKAKTTLLGKIVKPLKAIIQPFRFRHNEKVRVTKIIHNYIIKDSLAATQQSATAAKQIKGLTDSLLLLQKHLNSVVTQAQLTKLLDSIKQKQHKADSIANASKTAANTKPATVDTPAKERNAKPPVADANTSQVAKAEAEAKAKQAKLNTIRKLYNGTILITDTSKNKDTAYIKRLSLGHQAQVLGYYSDVSENNIKSFNFKLLTTLVYGVNLIDNIDKTELSNNVSAVDSAKKANCKVLLSLYNNSPGSTSKFLNSNTAKTGLISRAIKMMQQIGANGINIDFNGLGAHQKGYFVGFLASLRQALPKGAVLSVTLPADDKGVAYDLVALDKYADSFIIDFSEIINTPGPLAPLDNGSNYSVETCFALYLDQGILPSKFIMGLSYSGVIWQNKPQQFLRYIPYNSIRTNYSDATVIYGKGESSAHIEADYGKTYIDIWYDDEKTLGEKYDYALENALGGVSVKTLGDDNGYGELQKVLASKFIKIDTTTIDTKIIKHTLMASLLEFGRLLVTNPCGQHINPTYSQVLGLINIVLILVLLVGGGVLFYQVKTQGEAWEWRQKMIYGLVAVFAIWTVFFLMWLFFWDQNPYFGPSDGKKNVGHCINISFIILYIILISGIGVGVLIRWAYQFSTDTEKP
;
A
#
# COMPACT_ATOMS: atom_id res chain seq x y z
N MET A 1 -14.82 -32.68 5.60
CA MET A 1 -14.13 -32.57 4.30
C MET A 1 -13.96 -33.93 3.64
N ILE A 2 -13.08 -34.83 4.11
CA ILE A 2 -12.86 -36.16 3.47
C ILE A 2 -14.15 -36.98 3.30
N LYS A 3 -14.99 -37.11 4.32
CA LYS A 3 -16.31 -37.78 4.22
C LYS A 3 -17.24 -37.15 3.16
N THR A 4 -17.13 -35.85 2.93
CA THR A 4 -17.89 -35.11 1.90
C THR A 4 -17.36 -35.41 0.50
N LEU A 5 -16.04 -35.54 0.35
CA LEU A 5 -15.38 -35.90 -0.91
C LEU A 5 -15.75 -37.33 -1.34
N LEU A 6 -15.71 -38.29 -0.41
CA LEU A 6 -16.12 -39.68 -0.64
C LEU A 6 -17.59 -39.80 -1.07
N PHE A 7 -18.48 -39.00 -0.49
CA PHE A 7 -19.90 -38.96 -0.89
C PHE A 7 -20.07 -38.45 -2.33
N ILE A 8 -19.37 -37.38 -2.69
CA ILE A 8 -19.40 -36.82 -4.06
C ILE A 8 -18.83 -37.83 -5.08
N VAL A 9 -17.72 -38.51 -4.77
CA VAL A 9 -17.16 -39.56 -5.65
C VAL A 9 -18.15 -40.72 -5.84
N SER A 10 -18.81 -41.17 -4.78
CA SER A 10 -19.83 -42.23 -4.87
C SER A 10 -21.02 -41.82 -5.75
N VAL A 11 -21.48 -40.57 -5.63
CA VAL A 11 -22.57 -40.03 -6.48
C VAL A 11 -22.13 -39.94 -7.96
N CYS A 12 -20.91 -39.48 -8.25
CA CYS A 12 -20.39 -39.45 -9.63
C CYS A 12 -20.27 -40.86 -10.24
N VAL A 13 -19.87 -41.87 -9.47
CA VAL A 13 -19.81 -43.27 -9.93
C VAL A 13 -21.22 -43.80 -10.21
N LEU A 14 -22.19 -43.56 -9.33
CA LEU A 14 -23.59 -43.97 -9.54
C LEU A 14 -24.18 -43.36 -10.81
N ILE A 15 -24.00 -42.05 -11.03
CA ILE A 15 -24.44 -41.35 -12.25
C ILE A 15 -23.78 -41.94 -13.51
N SER A 16 -22.50 -42.34 -13.41
CA SER A 16 -21.73 -42.92 -14.53
C SER A 16 -22.12 -44.37 -14.86
N LEU A 17 -22.66 -45.14 -13.91
CA LEU A 17 -23.30 -46.42 -14.23
C LEU A 17 -24.68 -46.23 -14.86
N GLN A 18 -25.42 -45.20 -14.46
CA GLN A 18 -26.80 -44.99 -14.90
C GLN A 18 -26.90 -44.56 -16.38
N SER A 19 -25.83 -44.00 -16.95
CA SER A 19 -25.70 -43.68 -18.38
C SER A 19 -25.35 -44.87 -19.29
N LEU A 20 -25.15 -46.08 -18.75
CA LEU A 20 -24.86 -47.30 -19.52
C LEU A 20 -26.09 -48.18 -19.81
N ILE A 21 -27.30 -47.79 -19.35
CA ILE A 21 -28.50 -48.65 -19.39
C ILE A 21 -29.75 -47.91 -19.95
N VAL A 22 -29.59 -47.21 -21.08
CA VAL A 22 -30.72 -46.80 -21.95
C VAL A 22 -30.30 -46.95 -23.42
N ASN A 23 -31.19 -47.50 -24.26
CA ASN A 23 -30.93 -47.76 -25.68
C ASN A 23 -30.96 -46.45 -26.52
N PRO A 24 -30.21 -46.35 -27.65
CA PRO A 24 -30.05 -45.09 -28.37
C PRO A 24 -31.24 -44.79 -29.31
N GLY A 25 -31.72 -43.56 -29.30
CA GLY A 25 -32.76 -43.10 -30.23
C GLY A 25 -32.99 -41.58 -30.22
N VAL A 26 -32.89 -40.99 -31.41
CA VAL A 26 -33.34 -39.63 -31.81
C VAL A 26 -32.55 -38.41 -31.28
N TYR A 27 -32.38 -37.41 -32.17
CA TYR A 27 -31.88 -36.03 -32.00
C TYR A 27 -30.38 -35.75 -31.67
N ALA A 28 -29.59 -35.75 -32.74
CA ALA A 28 -28.80 -34.62 -33.24
C ALA A 28 -28.08 -33.64 -32.28
N ALA A 29 -26.74 -33.67 -32.34
CA ALA A 29 -25.77 -32.56 -32.31
C ALA A 29 -26.10 -31.25 -31.55
N ASP A 30 -25.47 -31.03 -30.39
CA ASP A 30 -24.19 -30.27 -30.28
C ASP A 30 -23.71 -30.24 -28.80
N LYS A 31 -22.42 -29.93 -28.58
CA LYS A 31 -21.67 -29.79 -27.29
C LYS A 31 -21.33 -31.10 -26.58
N SER A 32 -20.07 -31.19 -26.12
CA SER A 32 -19.55 -32.37 -25.41
C SER A 32 -19.87 -32.33 -23.91
N PRO A 33 -20.02 -33.49 -23.24
CA PRO A 33 -20.42 -33.54 -21.81
C PRO A 33 -19.46 -32.84 -20.83
N ASN A 34 -18.18 -32.70 -21.17
CA ASN A 34 -17.16 -32.15 -20.26
C ASN A 34 -17.36 -30.67 -19.90
N ALA A 35 -18.05 -29.88 -20.73
CA ALA A 35 -18.23 -28.45 -20.46
C ALA A 35 -19.15 -28.19 -19.25
N ILE A 36 -20.22 -28.97 -19.11
CA ILE A 36 -21.26 -28.76 -18.10
C ILE A 36 -20.71 -29.06 -16.69
N CYS A 37 -19.96 -30.15 -16.55
CA CYS A 37 -19.42 -30.58 -15.26
C CYS A 37 -18.44 -29.55 -14.64
N HIS A 38 -17.61 -28.89 -15.46
CA HIS A 38 -16.69 -27.85 -14.96
C HIS A 38 -17.45 -26.61 -14.44
N GLN A 39 -18.47 -26.16 -15.17
CA GLN A 39 -19.15 -24.90 -14.87
C GLN A 39 -19.97 -24.98 -13.56
N GLN A 40 -20.59 -26.13 -13.27
CA GLN A 40 -21.31 -26.34 -12.00
C GLN A 40 -20.37 -26.60 -10.80
N VAL A 41 -19.20 -27.22 -11.01
CA VAL A 41 -18.20 -27.39 -9.95
C VAL A 41 -17.64 -26.04 -9.47
N ASP A 42 -17.35 -25.11 -10.38
CA ASP A 42 -16.78 -23.81 -9.99
C ASP A 42 -17.81 -22.84 -9.36
N SER A 43 -19.11 -22.94 -9.73
CA SER A 43 -20.17 -22.23 -9.00
C SER A 43 -20.34 -22.74 -7.56
N LEU A 44 -20.27 -24.05 -7.36
CA LEU A 44 -20.36 -24.67 -6.02
C LEU A 44 -19.13 -24.34 -5.16
N LYS A 45 -17.91 -24.31 -5.75
CA LYS A 45 -16.70 -23.81 -5.06
C LYS A 45 -16.87 -22.36 -4.60
N LYS A 46 -17.39 -21.46 -5.45
CA LYS A 46 -17.63 -20.05 -5.07
C LYS A 46 -18.61 -19.94 -3.90
N GLN A 47 -19.77 -20.59 -3.97
CA GLN A 47 -20.76 -20.56 -2.88
C GLN A 47 -20.22 -21.15 -1.57
N ALA A 48 -19.47 -22.26 -1.63
CA ALA A 48 -18.83 -22.85 -0.44
C ALA A 48 -17.80 -21.88 0.19
N THR A 49 -17.02 -21.18 -0.63
CA THR A 49 -15.97 -20.27 -0.18
C THR A 49 -16.54 -19.01 0.50
N GLU A 50 -17.61 -18.42 -0.03
CA GLU A 50 -18.25 -17.26 0.60
C GLU A 50 -18.98 -17.63 1.91
N LYS A 51 -19.68 -18.77 1.92
CA LYS A 51 -20.40 -19.26 3.11
C LYS A 51 -19.44 -19.64 4.24
N ALA A 52 -18.23 -20.11 3.90
CA ALA A 52 -17.14 -20.30 4.86
C ALA A 52 -16.60 -18.95 5.39
N LYS A 53 -16.24 -18.00 4.51
CA LYS A 53 -15.71 -16.68 4.91
C LYS A 53 -16.64 -15.93 5.86
N THR A 54 -17.92 -15.82 5.52
CA THR A 54 -18.93 -15.11 6.33
C THR A 54 -19.13 -15.76 7.71
N THR A 55 -19.22 -17.09 7.76
CA THR A 55 -19.42 -17.84 9.01
C THR A 55 -18.21 -17.74 9.96
N LEU A 56 -16.98 -17.74 9.41
CA LEU A 56 -15.75 -17.66 10.23
C LEU A 56 -15.53 -16.24 10.78
N LEU A 57 -15.65 -15.22 9.92
CA LEU A 57 -15.51 -13.81 10.31
C LEU A 57 -16.52 -13.42 11.40
N GLY A 58 -17.79 -13.85 11.26
CA GLY A 58 -18.83 -13.57 12.25
C GLY A 58 -18.55 -14.15 13.65
N LYS A 59 -17.87 -15.30 13.73
CA LYS A 59 -17.53 -15.96 15.00
C LYS A 59 -16.29 -15.38 15.68
N ILE A 60 -15.30 -14.90 14.91
CA ILE A 60 -14.05 -14.35 15.47
C ILE A 60 -14.18 -12.86 15.83
N VAL A 61 -14.85 -12.06 14.99
CA VAL A 61 -14.92 -10.60 15.19
C VAL A 61 -15.75 -10.21 16.42
N LYS A 62 -16.81 -10.97 16.75
CA LYS A 62 -17.70 -10.67 17.88
C LYS A 62 -16.98 -10.69 19.26
N PRO A 63 -16.28 -11.76 19.68
CA PRO A 63 -15.55 -11.77 20.94
C PRO A 63 -14.37 -10.78 20.96
N LEU A 64 -13.62 -10.65 19.85
CA LEU A 64 -12.48 -9.74 19.78
C LEU A 64 -12.88 -8.28 20.01
N LYS A 65 -14.06 -7.87 19.52
CA LYS A 65 -14.59 -6.52 19.70
C LYS A 65 -14.99 -6.21 21.15
N ALA A 66 -15.39 -7.23 21.92
CA ALA A 66 -15.66 -7.10 23.36
C ALA A 66 -14.36 -6.96 24.17
N ILE A 67 -13.31 -7.73 23.84
CA ILE A 67 -11.99 -7.68 24.50
C ILE A 67 -11.31 -6.30 24.33
N ILE A 68 -11.58 -5.59 23.23
CA ILE A 68 -10.95 -4.29 22.92
C ILE A 68 -11.65 -3.10 23.63
N GLN A 69 -12.92 -3.22 24.02
CA GLN A 69 -13.68 -2.10 24.60
C GLN A 69 -13.10 -1.46 25.88
N PRO A 70 -12.48 -2.21 26.82
CA PRO A 70 -11.88 -1.60 28.04
C PRO A 70 -10.67 -0.70 27.79
N PHE A 71 -9.96 -0.82 26.66
CA PHE A 71 -8.64 -0.20 26.49
C PHE A 71 -8.68 1.21 25.85
N ARG A 72 -8.13 2.19 26.59
CA ARG A 72 -8.01 3.60 26.19
C ARG A 72 -6.85 3.87 25.20
N PHE A 73 -6.85 3.24 24.03
CA PHE A 73 -5.90 3.55 22.95
C PHE A 73 -6.21 4.86 22.21
N ARG A 74 -5.19 5.55 21.70
CA ARG A 74 -5.33 6.73 20.81
C ARG A 74 -5.95 6.31 19.48
N HIS A 75 -6.66 7.23 18.81
CA HIS A 75 -7.42 6.93 17.59
C HIS A 75 -6.56 6.27 16.48
N ASN A 76 -5.35 6.78 16.26
CA ASN A 76 -4.44 6.26 15.23
C ASN A 76 -3.85 4.87 15.59
N GLU A 77 -3.73 4.55 16.88
CA GLU A 77 -3.30 3.22 17.36
C GLU A 77 -4.40 2.19 17.11
N LYS A 78 -5.67 2.56 17.34
CA LYS A 78 -6.81 1.69 16.99
C LYS A 78 -6.83 1.38 15.50
N VAL A 79 -6.54 2.35 14.62
CA VAL A 79 -6.39 2.10 13.17
C VAL A 79 -5.20 1.17 12.86
N ARG A 80 -4.02 1.39 13.48
CA ARG A 80 -2.83 0.54 13.29
C ARG A 80 -3.10 -0.91 13.69
N VAL A 81 -3.60 -1.14 14.90
CA VAL A 81 -3.92 -2.47 15.43
C VAL A 81 -5.01 -3.14 14.58
N THR A 82 -6.06 -2.41 14.21
CA THR A 82 -7.12 -2.94 13.33
C THR A 82 -6.58 -3.34 11.96
N LYS A 83 -5.66 -2.56 11.37
CA LYS A 83 -5.05 -2.90 10.06
C LYS A 83 -4.10 -4.09 10.16
N ILE A 84 -3.30 -4.21 11.23
CA ILE A 84 -2.46 -5.39 11.49
C ILE A 84 -3.33 -6.64 11.63
N ILE A 85 -4.40 -6.59 12.43
CA ILE A 85 -5.31 -7.73 12.63
C ILE A 85 -6.05 -8.11 11.34
N HIS A 86 -6.52 -7.14 10.54
CA HIS A 86 -7.12 -7.45 9.23
C HIS A 86 -6.09 -8.06 8.28
N ASN A 87 -4.88 -7.50 8.17
CA ASN A 87 -3.83 -8.08 7.33
C ASN A 87 -3.43 -9.48 7.80
N TYR A 88 -3.41 -9.76 9.10
CA TYR A 88 -3.10 -11.08 9.65
C TYR A 88 -4.20 -12.11 9.35
N ILE A 89 -5.48 -11.78 9.62
CA ILE A 89 -6.62 -12.65 9.28
C ILE A 89 -6.71 -12.90 7.76
N ILE A 90 -6.41 -11.88 6.95
CA ILE A 90 -6.32 -12.01 5.50
C ILE A 90 -5.12 -12.89 5.11
N LYS A 91 -3.94 -12.72 5.72
CA LYS A 91 -2.76 -13.55 5.47
C LYS A 91 -2.90 -14.99 5.94
N ASP A 92 -3.55 -15.31 7.05
CA ASP A 92 -3.86 -16.71 7.42
C ASP A 92 -4.76 -17.37 6.36
N SER A 93 -5.80 -16.64 5.91
CA SER A 93 -6.70 -17.15 4.87
C SER A 93 -6.01 -17.29 3.50
N LEU A 94 -5.05 -16.41 3.19
CA LEU A 94 -4.22 -16.51 2.00
C LEU A 94 -3.14 -17.58 2.13
N ALA A 95 -2.49 -17.75 3.29
CA ALA A 95 -1.45 -18.75 3.54
C ALA A 95 -2.03 -20.16 3.44
N ALA A 96 -3.21 -20.43 4.01
CA ALA A 96 -3.91 -21.69 3.80
C ALA A 96 -4.24 -21.93 2.31
N THR A 97 -4.60 -20.87 1.57
CA THR A 97 -4.83 -20.94 0.12
C THR A 97 -3.52 -21.12 -0.66
N GLN A 98 -2.42 -20.52 -0.20
CA GLN A 98 -1.12 -20.45 -0.87
C GLN A 98 -0.29 -21.71 -0.61
N GLN A 99 -0.42 -22.34 0.56
CA GLN A 99 0.07 -23.68 0.82
C GLN A 99 -0.62 -24.70 -0.09
N SER A 100 -1.93 -24.55 -0.33
CA SER A 100 -2.65 -25.34 -1.33
C SER A 100 -2.28 -24.99 -2.79
N ALA A 101 -1.91 -23.74 -3.07
CA ALA A 101 -1.44 -23.30 -4.39
C ALA A 101 -0.02 -23.77 -4.70
N THR A 102 0.89 -23.77 -3.72
CA THR A 102 2.24 -24.32 -3.83
C THR A 102 2.19 -25.84 -3.93
N ALA A 103 1.35 -26.51 -3.15
CA ALA A 103 1.06 -27.93 -3.35
C ALA A 103 0.49 -28.19 -4.75
N ALA A 104 -0.45 -27.38 -5.25
CA ALA A 104 -0.96 -27.50 -6.62
C ALA A 104 0.11 -27.19 -7.70
N LYS A 105 1.07 -26.30 -7.43
CA LYS A 105 2.18 -25.95 -8.32
C LYS A 105 3.25 -27.05 -8.34
N GLN A 106 3.50 -27.70 -7.21
CA GLN A 106 4.36 -28.89 -7.08
C GLN A 106 3.70 -30.13 -7.69
N ILE A 107 2.41 -30.37 -7.42
CA ILE A 107 1.62 -31.45 -8.05
C ILE A 107 1.55 -31.22 -9.56
N LYS A 108 1.34 -29.98 -10.02
CA LYS A 108 1.43 -29.66 -11.45
C LYS A 108 2.84 -29.88 -11.98
N GLY A 109 3.90 -29.44 -11.29
CA GLY A 109 5.29 -29.72 -11.70
C GLY A 109 5.60 -31.22 -11.80
N LEU A 110 5.11 -32.04 -10.86
CA LEU A 110 5.21 -33.49 -10.88
C LEU A 110 4.33 -34.12 -11.98
N THR A 111 3.15 -33.56 -12.27
CA THR A 111 2.25 -34.02 -13.33
C THR A 111 2.80 -33.67 -14.70
N ASP A 112 3.34 -32.46 -14.89
CA ASP A 112 4.01 -32.02 -16.11
C ASP A 112 5.33 -32.79 -16.30
N SER A 113 6.03 -33.15 -15.21
CA SER A 113 7.23 -34.03 -15.26
C SER A 113 6.87 -35.48 -15.56
N LEU A 114 5.79 -36.04 -15.00
CA LEU A 114 5.26 -37.36 -15.34
C LEU A 114 4.74 -37.38 -16.78
N LEU A 115 4.11 -36.30 -17.24
CA LEU A 115 3.68 -36.14 -18.62
C LEU A 115 4.89 -36.03 -19.55
N LEU A 116 5.98 -35.37 -19.14
CA LEU A 116 7.25 -35.35 -19.88
C LEU A 116 7.90 -36.74 -19.90
N LEU A 117 7.88 -37.47 -18.79
CA LEU A 117 8.42 -38.84 -18.69
C LEU A 117 7.60 -39.83 -19.52
N GLN A 118 6.27 -39.69 -19.52
CA GLN A 118 5.34 -40.42 -20.38
C GLN A 118 5.51 -40.02 -21.85
N LYS A 119 5.81 -38.75 -22.15
CA LYS A 119 6.17 -38.28 -23.50
C LYS A 119 7.54 -38.80 -23.95
N HIS A 120 8.46 -39.06 -23.03
CA HIS A 120 9.74 -39.72 -23.31
C HIS A 120 9.60 -41.23 -23.51
N LEU A 121 8.82 -41.93 -22.68
CA LEU A 121 8.43 -43.32 -22.89
C LEU A 121 7.74 -43.48 -24.27
N ASN A 122 6.82 -42.58 -24.59
CA ASN A 122 6.15 -42.53 -25.90
C ASN A 122 7.04 -42.00 -27.04
N SER A 123 8.25 -41.48 -26.77
CA SER A 123 9.27 -41.15 -27.78
C SER A 123 10.34 -42.24 -27.97
N VAL A 124 10.33 -43.28 -27.12
CA VAL A 124 11.27 -44.43 -27.20
C VAL A 124 10.68 -45.59 -28.02
N VAL A 125 9.36 -45.67 -28.19
CA VAL A 125 8.72 -46.63 -29.10
C VAL A 125 7.68 -45.95 -29.99
N THR A 126 8.04 -45.69 -31.25
CA THR A 126 7.04 -45.42 -32.29
C THR A 126 6.58 -46.74 -32.91
N GLN A 127 5.29 -46.85 -33.23
CA GLN A 127 4.68 -48.11 -33.68
C GLN A 127 5.25 -48.67 -35.00
N ALA A 128 6.04 -47.88 -35.74
CA ALA A 128 6.72 -48.30 -36.98
C ALA A 128 7.96 -49.21 -36.78
N GLN A 129 8.46 -49.37 -35.55
CA GLN A 129 9.53 -50.34 -35.24
C GLN A 129 9.00 -51.63 -34.62
N LEU A 130 7.93 -51.58 -33.82
CA LEU A 130 7.31 -52.77 -33.24
C LEU A 130 6.65 -53.66 -34.31
N THR A 131 6.00 -53.06 -35.32
CA THR A 131 5.51 -53.80 -36.50
C THR A 131 6.64 -54.45 -37.28
N LYS A 132 7.70 -53.71 -37.62
CA LYS A 132 8.89 -54.29 -38.27
C LYS A 132 9.53 -55.44 -37.49
N LEU A 133 9.47 -55.43 -36.15
CA LEU A 133 9.93 -56.55 -35.34
C LEU A 133 8.96 -57.75 -35.40
N LEU A 134 7.65 -57.53 -35.31
CA LEU A 134 6.65 -58.60 -35.45
C LEU A 134 6.66 -59.24 -36.85
N ASP A 135 6.80 -58.44 -37.91
CA ASP A 135 6.75 -58.92 -39.29
C ASP A 135 8.03 -59.67 -39.68
N SER A 136 9.20 -59.25 -39.16
CA SER A 136 10.45 -60.00 -39.33
C SER A 136 10.52 -61.28 -38.49
N ILE A 137 9.71 -61.40 -37.43
CA ILE A 137 9.46 -62.66 -36.72
C ILE A 137 8.50 -63.55 -37.53
N LYS A 138 7.39 -63.01 -38.03
CA LYS A 138 6.38 -63.78 -38.80
C LYS A 138 6.90 -64.29 -40.14
N GLN A 139 7.68 -63.51 -40.90
CA GLN A 139 8.26 -63.99 -42.17
C GLN A 139 9.34 -65.06 -41.99
N LYS A 140 9.80 -65.35 -40.77
CA LYS A 140 10.67 -66.51 -40.48
C LYS A 140 9.92 -67.80 -40.17
N GLN A 141 8.59 -67.80 -40.19
CA GLN A 141 7.79 -69.04 -40.36
C GLN A 141 7.32 -69.18 -41.81
N HIS A 142 8.29 -69.49 -42.68
CA HIS A 142 8.14 -70.20 -43.95
C HIS A 142 7.25 -69.57 -45.04
N LYS A 143 7.89 -68.77 -45.90
CA LYS A 143 8.17 -69.25 -47.27
C LYS A 143 9.63 -69.73 -47.27
N ALA A 144 9.99 -70.99 -47.57
CA ALA A 144 9.24 -72.05 -48.24
C ALA A 144 8.65 -71.57 -49.58
N ASP A 145 9.58 -71.08 -50.42
CA ASP A 145 9.49 -70.83 -51.89
C ASP A 145 9.49 -69.36 -52.32
N SER A 146 10.23 -69.07 -53.40
CA SER A 146 10.26 -67.82 -54.23
C SER A 146 10.46 -66.49 -53.46
N ILE A 147 11.61 -65.80 -53.48
CA ILE A 147 12.42 -65.31 -54.63
C ILE A 147 11.62 -64.41 -55.59
N ALA A 148 11.93 -63.11 -55.62
CA ALA A 148 12.26 -62.32 -56.84
C ALA A 148 12.22 -60.78 -56.61
N ASN A 149 13.35 -60.10 -56.86
CA ASN A 149 13.52 -58.78 -57.53
C ASN A 149 12.81 -57.49 -56.99
N ALA A 150 13.18 -56.26 -57.39
CA ALA A 150 14.48 -55.61 -57.62
C ALA A 150 14.27 -54.11 -57.94
N SER A 151 15.26 -53.23 -57.66
CA SER A 151 15.40 -51.86 -58.24
C SER A 151 14.33 -50.79 -57.84
N LYS A 152 14.55 -49.45 -57.93
CA LYS A 152 15.75 -48.60 -58.11
C LYS A 152 15.52 -47.14 -57.64
N THR A 153 16.63 -46.43 -57.39
CA THR A 153 16.98 -44.97 -57.48
C THR A 153 15.98 -43.93 -58.06
N ALA A 154 16.07 -42.61 -57.80
CA ALA A 154 16.83 -41.73 -56.86
C ALA A 154 16.47 -40.22 -57.07
N ALA A 155 17.08 -39.32 -56.26
CA ALA A 155 17.53 -37.94 -56.61
C ALA A 155 16.47 -36.81 -56.87
N ASN A 156 16.75 -35.49 -56.69
CA ASN A 156 17.69 -34.73 -55.82
C ASN A 156 17.37 -33.19 -55.82
N THR A 157 18.03 -32.41 -54.96
CA THR A 157 18.36 -30.95 -55.10
C THR A 157 17.31 -29.87 -54.72
N LYS A 158 17.80 -28.63 -54.46
CA LYS A 158 17.10 -27.44 -53.90
C LYS A 158 17.70 -26.11 -54.51
N PRO A 159 17.54 -24.86 -53.97
CA PRO A 159 16.73 -23.76 -54.54
C PRO A 159 17.50 -22.46 -54.97
N ALA A 160 16.79 -21.47 -55.56
CA ALA A 160 17.14 -20.04 -55.49
C ALA A 160 15.95 -19.06 -55.73
N THR A 161 15.91 -17.98 -54.92
CA THR A 161 15.38 -16.58 -55.08
C THR A 161 14.52 -16.17 -56.31
N VAL A 162 13.33 -15.53 -56.18
CA VAL A 162 12.96 -14.17 -55.65
C VAL A 162 13.31 -13.02 -56.62
N ASP A 163 12.50 -11.96 -56.88
CA ASP A 163 11.25 -11.47 -56.24
C ASP A 163 9.95 -11.75 -57.08
N THR A 164 9.03 -10.89 -57.56
CA THR A 164 8.86 -9.41 -57.70
C THR A 164 7.37 -8.92 -57.47
N PRO A 165 7.08 -7.60 -57.27
CA PRO A 165 5.84 -7.13 -56.58
C PRO A 165 4.85 -6.21 -57.36
N ALA A 166 3.57 -6.09 -56.90
CA ALA A 166 2.85 -4.80 -56.60
C ALA A 166 1.28 -4.87 -56.45
N LYS A 167 0.73 -4.14 -55.45
CA LYS A 167 -0.70 -3.72 -55.22
C LYS A 167 -1.73 -4.86 -54.91
N GLU A 168 -2.70 -4.74 -53.99
CA GLU A 168 -3.54 -3.59 -53.57
C GLU A 168 -3.98 -3.55 -52.07
N ARG A 169 -4.36 -2.34 -51.62
CA ARG A 169 -5.40 -1.93 -50.62
C ARG A 169 -5.50 -2.57 -49.21
N ASN A 170 -5.29 -1.69 -48.22
CA ASN A 170 -6.15 -1.42 -47.04
C ASN A 170 -6.54 -2.55 -46.04
N ALA A 171 -5.86 -2.59 -44.89
CA ALA A 171 -6.47 -2.36 -43.56
C ALA A 171 -5.39 -2.27 -42.45
N LYS A 172 -5.49 -1.28 -41.55
CA LYS A 172 -4.62 -1.16 -40.36
C LYS A 172 -5.46 -1.26 -39.08
N PRO A 173 -5.31 -2.32 -38.27
CA PRO A 173 -5.84 -2.35 -36.90
C PRO A 173 -5.04 -1.39 -36.00
N PRO A 174 -5.68 -0.69 -35.05
CA PRO A 174 -4.97 0.11 -34.06
C PRO A 174 -4.32 -0.79 -32.99
N VAL A 175 -3.01 -0.64 -32.79
CA VAL A 175 -2.29 -1.23 -31.64
C VAL A 175 -1.69 -0.08 -30.82
N ALA A 176 -2.56 0.65 -30.13
CA ALA A 176 -2.21 1.70 -29.19
C ALA A 176 -3.34 1.87 -28.17
N ASP A 177 -3.12 1.47 -26.92
CA ASP A 177 -3.93 1.84 -25.74
C ASP A 177 -3.28 1.30 -24.44
N ALA A 178 -2.81 0.04 -24.46
CA ALA A 178 -2.26 -0.63 -23.28
C ALA A 178 -1.03 0.07 -22.67
N ASN A 179 -0.05 0.46 -23.51
CA ASN A 179 1.17 1.12 -23.03
C ASN A 179 0.90 2.52 -22.47
N THR A 180 -0.01 3.27 -23.10
CA THR A 180 -0.36 4.65 -22.71
C THR A 180 -0.86 4.71 -21.26
N SER A 181 -1.69 3.73 -20.85
CA SER A 181 -2.21 3.62 -19.48
C SER A 181 -1.10 3.36 -18.45
N GLN A 182 -0.13 2.49 -18.77
CA GLN A 182 0.97 2.17 -17.86
C GLN A 182 1.94 3.35 -17.68
N VAL A 183 2.29 4.06 -18.77
CA VAL A 183 3.14 5.27 -18.71
C VAL A 183 2.45 6.37 -17.90
N ALA A 184 1.16 6.64 -18.15
CA ALA A 184 0.41 7.64 -17.39
C ALA A 184 0.32 7.32 -15.89
N LYS A 185 0.20 6.02 -15.52
CA LYS A 185 0.24 5.57 -14.13
C LYS A 185 1.61 5.78 -13.49
N ALA A 186 2.69 5.38 -14.16
CA ALA A 186 4.06 5.58 -13.67
C ALA A 186 4.41 7.06 -13.49
N GLU A 187 4.00 7.93 -14.42
CA GLU A 187 4.12 9.37 -14.27
C GLU A 187 3.35 9.93 -13.07
N ALA A 188 2.11 9.49 -12.86
CA ALA A 188 1.30 9.93 -11.72
C ALA A 188 1.93 9.51 -10.39
N GLU A 189 2.46 8.29 -10.31
CA GLU A 189 3.18 7.77 -9.14
C GLU A 189 4.49 8.53 -8.90
N ALA A 190 5.25 8.86 -9.94
CA ALA A 190 6.46 9.69 -9.84
C ALA A 190 6.14 11.13 -9.37
N LYS A 191 5.10 11.75 -9.93
CA LYS A 191 4.60 13.08 -9.52
C LYS A 191 4.16 13.07 -8.06
N ALA A 192 3.45 12.04 -7.60
CA ALA A 192 3.07 11.85 -6.21
C ALA A 192 4.27 11.61 -5.27
N LYS A 193 5.24 10.77 -5.67
CA LYS A 193 6.50 10.51 -4.95
C LYS A 193 7.27 11.82 -4.71
N GLN A 194 7.42 12.66 -5.73
CA GLN A 194 8.13 13.94 -5.61
C GLN A 194 7.34 14.97 -4.78
N ALA A 195 6.00 15.03 -4.88
CA ALA A 195 5.18 15.88 -4.02
C ALA A 195 5.28 15.50 -2.53
N LYS A 196 5.26 14.19 -2.22
CA LYS A 196 5.52 13.66 -0.88
C LYS A 196 6.92 14.07 -0.38
N LEU A 197 7.96 13.85 -1.19
CA LEU A 197 9.34 14.19 -0.82
C LEU A 197 9.54 15.70 -0.62
N ASN A 198 8.93 16.56 -1.44
CA ASN A 198 8.97 18.01 -1.26
C ASN A 198 8.31 18.46 0.06
N THR A 199 7.28 17.75 0.52
CA THR A 199 6.60 18.05 1.79
C THR A 199 7.45 17.57 2.98
N ILE A 200 8.05 16.38 2.87
CA ILE A 200 9.01 15.85 3.85
C ILE A 200 10.22 16.78 4.01
N ARG A 201 10.80 17.29 2.89
CA ARG A 201 11.91 18.25 2.91
C ARG A 201 11.60 19.50 3.73
N LYS A 202 10.40 20.09 3.56
CA LYS A 202 9.96 21.26 4.35
C LYS A 202 9.84 20.93 5.84
N LEU A 203 9.45 19.71 6.19
CA LEU A 203 9.31 19.24 7.58
C LEU A 203 10.65 18.85 8.25
N TYR A 204 11.75 18.73 7.51
CA TYR A 204 13.07 18.55 8.14
C TYR A 204 13.52 19.79 8.91
N ASN A 205 13.18 20.99 8.43
CA ASN A 205 13.66 22.26 9.00
C ASN A 205 12.73 22.86 10.05
N GLY A 206 11.53 22.29 10.26
CA GLY A 206 10.60 22.79 11.25
C GLY A 206 9.28 22.05 11.30
N THR A 207 8.49 22.38 12.33
CA THR A 207 7.11 21.90 12.48
C THR A 207 6.17 22.82 11.70
N ILE A 208 5.44 22.30 10.72
CA ILE A 208 4.44 23.10 10.00
C ILE A 208 3.11 23.06 10.77
N LEU A 209 2.51 24.22 10.97
CA LEU A 209 1.11 24.34 11.38
C LEU A 209 0.24 24.55 10.14
N ILE A 210 -0.82 23.76 9.99
CA ILE A 210 -1.87 24.00 8.99
C ILE A 210 -3.20 24.24 9.69
N THR A 211 -4.03 25.10 9.08
CA THR A 211 -5.42 25.28 9.49
C THR A 211 -6.30 24.44 8.58
N ASP A 212 -7.09 23.55 9.16
CA ASP A 212 -8.03 22.69 8.43
C ASP A 212 -9.48 23.02 8.81
N THR A 213 -10.28 23.41 7.84
CA THR A 213 -11.73 23.69 7.93
C THR A 213 -12.57 22.64 7.20
N SER A 214 -11.97 21.59 6.62
CA SER A 214 -12.68 20.60 5.81
C SER A 214 -13.68 19.72 6.58
N LYS A 215 -13.53 19.63 7.91
CA LYS A 215 -14.46 18.91 8.81
C LYS A 215 -15.65 19.72 9.26
N ASN A 216 -15.51 21.05 9.39
CA ASN A 216 -16.60 21.96 9.73
C ASN A 216 -16.20 23.37 9.26
N LYS A 217 -17.09 24.05 8.52
CA LYS A 217 -16.87 25.44 8.12
C LYS A 217 -16.72 26.37 9.33
N ASP A 218 -17.45 26.10 10.41
CA ASP A 218 -17.49 26.94 11.61
C ASP A 218 -16.33 26.66 12.59
N THR A 219 -15.38 25.75 12.25
CA THR A 219 -14.30 25.36 13.17
C THR A 219 -12.98 25.13 12.44
N ALA A 220 -12.03 26.03 12.67
CA ALA A 220 -10.66 25.92 12.21
C ALA A 220 -9.85 25.01 13.16
N TYR A 221 -9.50 23.81 12.68
CA TYR A 221 -8.62 22.89 13.41
C TYR A 221 -7.15 23.23 13.11
N ILE A 222 -6.41 23.68 14.13
CA ILE A 222 -4.96 23.92 14.00
C ILE A 222 -4.23 22.59 14.17
N LYS A 223 -3.67 22.09 13.07
CA LYS A 223 -2.95 20.81 13.02
C LYS A 223 -1.45 21.02 12.92
N ARG A 224 -0.72 20.34 13.80
CA ARG A 224 0.72 20.14 13.72
C ARG A 224 1.02 19.04 12.71
N LEU A 225 1.92 19.30 11.76
CA LEU A 225 2.56 18.27 10.94
C LEU A 225 3.90 17.91 11.57
N SER A 226 4.09 16.63 11.83
CA SER A 226 5.34 16.04 12.28
C SER A 226 5.74 14.89 11.35
N LEU A 227 7.04 14.63 11.24
CA LEU A 227 7.51 13.39 10.61
C LEU A 227 7.34 12.21 11.57
N GLY A 228 7.00 11.05 11.01
CA GLY A 228 7.01 9.77 11.70
C GLY A 228 7.29 8.64 10.71
N HIS A 229 7.32 7.40 11.20
CA HIS A 229 7.75 6.25 10.39
C HIS A 229 6.65 5.18 10.27
N GLN A 230 6.60 4.49 9.13
CA GLN A 230 5.67 3.37 8.90
C GLN A 230 6.10 2.09 9.64
N ALA A 231 7.39 1.76 9.54
CA ALA A 231 8.10 0.69 10.25
C ALA A 231 9.42 1.25 10.81
N GLN A 232 10.25 0.44 11.48
CA GLN A 232 11.57 0.89 11.95
C GLN A 232 12.52 1.17 10.77
N VAL A 233 13.42 2.12 10.97
CA VAL A 233 14.52 2.41 10.04
C VAL A 233 15.79 2.52 10.86
N LEU A 234 16.62 1.48 10.77
CA LEU A 234 17.93 1.41 11.41
C LEU A 234 19.00 1.88 10.42
N GLY A 235 20.05 2.51 10.93
CA GLY A 235 21.25 2.81 10.15
C GLY A 235 22.47 2.33 10.92
N TYR A 236 23.35 1.57 10.27
CA TYR A 236 24.55 0.99 10.86
C TYR A 236 25.77 1.86 10.57
N TYR A 237 26.58 2.12 11.60
CA TYR A 237 27.84 2.86 11.51
C TYR A 237 28.81 2.32 12.58
N SER A 238 30.04 1.98 12.21
CA SER A 238 31.04 1.45 13.17
C SER A 238 32.09 2.48 13.57
N ASP A 239 32.75 2.25 14.70
CA ASP A 239 33.91 2.99 15.17
C ASP A 239 35.12 2.95 14.21
N VAL A 240 35.17 1.97 13.30
CA VAL A 240 36.14 1.83 12.20
C VAL A 240 35.65 2.34 10.85
N SER A 241 34.44 2.92 10.76
CA SER A 241 33.93 3.49 9.52
C SER A 241 34.59 4.84 9.22
N GLU A 242 35.40 4.91 8.16
CA GLU A 242 36.01 6.17 7.66
C GLU A 242 35.00 7.09 6.93
N ASN A 243 33.78 6.60 6.71
CA ASN A 243 32.73 7.26 5.92
C ASN A 243 32.25 8.61 6.50
N ASN A 244 32.27 9.64 5.66
CA ASN A 244 31.81 10.98 6.03
C ASN A 244 30.27 11.09 6.04
N ILE A 245 29.66 10.80 7.18
CA ILE A 245 28.21 10.91 7.44
C ILE A 245 27.64 12.34 7.52
N LYS A 246 28.43 13.41 7.33
CA LYS A 246 27.95 14.81 7.51
C LYS A 246 26.77 15.20 6.60
N SER A 247 26.58 14.52 5.48
CA SER A 247 25.48 14.74 4.54
C SER A 247 24.21 13.92 4.86
N PHE A 248 24.31 12.91 5.73
CA PHE A 248 23.21 11.97 5.99
C PHE A 248 22.15 12.59 6.91
N ASN A 249 20.89 12.57 6.49
CA ASN A 249 19.81 13.11 7.30
C ASN A 249 19.30 12.09 8.33
N PHE A 250 19.84 12.15 9.54
CA PHE A 250 19.46 11.28 10.66
C PHE A 250 17.95 11.27 10.97
N LYS A 251 17.15 12.29 10.60
CA LYS A 251 15.68 12.28 10.77
C LYS A 251 14.97 11.21 9.91
N LEU A 252 15.69 10.54 9.01
CA LEU A 252 15.23 9.35 8.30
C LEU A 252 15.17 8.10 9.19
N LEU A 253 16.05 8.01 10.19
CA LEU A 253 16.16 6.83 11.05
C LEU A 253 15.15 6.89 12.20
N THR A 254 14.76 5.73 12.71
CA THR A 254 14.24 5.58 14.08
C THR A 254 15.37 5.31 15.08
N THR A 255 16.46 4.69 14.61
CA THR A 255 17.52 4.11 15.44
C THR A 255 18.87 4.16 14.72
N LEU A 256 19.91 4.66 15.38
CA LEU A 256 21.31 4.42 15.00
C LEU A 256 21.79 3.13 15.67
N VAL A 257 22.46 2.26 14.90
CA VAL A 257 23.19 1.09 15.40
C VAL A 257 24.68 1.43 15.31
N TYR A 258 25.31 1.68 16.46
CA TYR A 258 26.70 2.13 16.54
C TYR A 258 27.62 0.96 16.92
N GLY A 259 28.44 0.49 15.98
CA GLY A 259 29.30 -0.68 16.13
C GLY A 259 30.60 -0.43 16.87
N VAL A 260 30.94 -1.34 17.79
CA VAL A 260 32.25 -1.50 18.44
C VAL A 260 32.63 -2.98 18.56
N ASN A 261 33.88 -3.36 18.26
CA ASN A 261 34.41 -4.68 18.64
C ASN A 261 35.09 -4.59 20.01
N LEU A 262 34.46 -5.16 21.04
CA LEU A 262 34.98 -5.27 22.40
C LEU A 262 35.46 -6.68 22.77
N ILE A 263 35.40 -7.66 21.86
CA ILE A 263 35.88 -9.04 22.10
C ILE A 263 37.38 -9.11 21.82
N ASP A 264 37.83 -8.68 20.65
CA ASP A 264 39.27 -8.68 20.31
C ASP A 264 40.01 -7.50 20.98
N ASN A 265 39.32 -6.38 21.20
CA ASN A 265 39.85 -5.21 21.90
C ASN A 265 39.41 -5.20 23.37
N ILE A 266 39.99 -6.08 24.20
CA ILE A 266 39.61 -6.19 25.63
C ILE A 266 39.91 -4.88 26.38
N ASP A 267 41.08 -4.29 26.13
CA ASP A 267 41.58 -3.07 26.79
C ASP A 267 40.89 -1.77 26.32
N LYS A 268 39.98 -1.85 25.33
CA LYS A 268 39.19 -0.72 24.83
C LYS A 268 38.12 -0.31 25.84
N THR A 269 38.55 0.46 26.84
CA THR A 269 37.74 0.94 27.97
C THR A 269 36.94 2.21 27.65
N GLU A 270 37.28 2.88 26.54
CA GLU A 270 36.65 4.11 26.03
C GLU A 270 36.44 4.02 24.51
N LEU A 271 35.54 4.84 23.97
CA LEU A 271 35.31 4.93 22.52
C LEU A 271 36.37 5.83 21.87
N SER A 272 36.47 5.78 20.54
CA SER A 272 37.19 6.82 19.81
C SER A 272 36.51 8.18 20.04
N ASN A 273 37.31 9.25 20.11
CA ASN A 273 36.84 10.63 20.38
C ASN A 273 35.84 11.19 19.34
N ASN A 274 35.50 10.42 18.30
CA ASN A 274 34.60 10.81 17.21
C ASN A 274 33.25 10.08 17.29
N VAL A 275 32.52 10.25 18.41
CA VAL A 275 31.13 9.79 18.56
C VAL A 275 30.11 10.71 17.83
N SER A 276 30.54 11.45 16.81
CA SER A 276 29.71 12.46 16.12
C SER A 276 28.46 11.87 15.44
N ALA A 277 28.49 10.58 15.07
CA ALA A 277 27.32 9.83 14.63
C ALA A 277 26.23 9.76 15.71
N VAL A 278 26.62 9.43 16.96
CA VAL A 278 25.73 9.33 18.13
C VAL A 278 25.10 10.68 18.44
N ASP A 279 25.88 11.76 18.41
CA ASP A 279 25.35 13.11 18.66
C ASP A 279 24.41 13.59 17.56
N SER A 280 24.70 13.25 16.31
CA SER A 280 23.82 13.56 15.16
C SER A 280 22.50 12.80 15.25
N ALA A 281 22.54 11.52 15.62
CA ALA A 281 21.36 10.70 15.90
C ALA A 281 20.52 11.26 17.07
N LYS A 282 21.14 11.60 18.20
CA LYS A 282 20.48 12.25 19.35
C LYS A 282 19.81 13.56 18.97
N LYS A 283 20.50 14.44 18.23
CA LYS A 283 19.95 15.72 17.72
C LYS A 283 18.76 15.53 16.77
N ALA A 284 18.64 14.36 16.13
CA ALA A 284 17.50 13.97 15.31
C ALA A 284 16.37 13.26 16.10
N ASN A 285 16.51 13.06 17.42
CA ASN A 285 15.65 12.23 18.28
C ASN A 285 15.61 10.74 17.88
N CYS A 286 16.67 10.23 17.26
CA CYS A 286 16.84 8.79 17.03
C CYS A 286 17.17 8.09 18.35
N LYS A 287 16.75 6.83 18.48
CA LYS A 287 17.35 5.91 19.45
C LYS A 287 18.79 5.59 19.05
N VAL A 288 19.60 5.13 20.00
CA VAL A 288 20.94 4.57 19.74
C VAL A 288 21.04 3.19 20.36
N LEU A 289 21.54 2.21 19.61
CA LEU A 289 21.93 0.89 20.10
C LEU A 289 23.44 0.75 19.98
N LEU A 290 24.09 0.25 21.04
CA LEU A 290 25.51 -0.13 21.00
C LEU A 290 25.62 -1.54 20.40
N SER A 291 26.15 -1.68 19.20
CA SER A 291 26.36 -2.99 18.57
C SER A 291 27.71 -3.56 18.96
N LEU A 292 27.70 -4.68 19.68
CA LEU A 292 28.90 -5.47 19.97
C LEU A 292 29.14 -6.40 18.78
N TYR A 293 29.97 -5.97 17.83
CA TYR A 293 30.28 -6.78 16.66
C TYR A 293 31.53 -7.61 16.85
N ASN A 294 31.54 -8.82 16.30
CA ASN A 294 32.75 -9.63 16.19
C ASN A 294 32.70 -10.57 14.98
N ASN A 295 33.68 -10.41 14.08
CA ASN A 295 33.76 -11.15 12.82
C ASN A 295 34.81 -12.28 12.84
N SER A 296 35.44 -12.54 14.00
CA SER A 296 36.35 -13.67 14.21
C SER A 296 35.62 -14.87 14.83
N PRO A 297 35.36 -15.97 14.08
CA PRO A 297 34.69 -17.16 14.63
C PRO A 297 35.48 -17.81 15.77
N GLY A 298 36.81 -17.77 15.67
CA GLY A 298 37.72 -18.27 16.71
C GLY A 298 37.64 -17.46 18.00
N SER A 299 37.58 -16.13 17.91
CA SER A 299 37.40 -15.25 19.07
C SER A 299 36.00 -15.41 19.67
N THR A 300 34.94 -15.45 18.85
CA THR A 300 33.56 -15.72 19.29
C THR A 300 33.47 -17.05 20.05
N SER A 301 34.10 -18.11 19.54
CA SER A 301 34.13 -19.43 20.18
C SER A 301 34.80 -19.38 21.56
N LYS A 302 36.01 -18.81 21.64
CA LYS A 302 36.75 -18.66 22.92
C LYS A 302 35.98 -17.81 23.93
N PHE A 303 35.33 -16.74 23.46
CA PHE A 303 34.49 -15.86 24.27
C PHE A 303 33.27 -16.59 24.86
N LEU A 304 32.46 -17.26 24.04
CA LEU A 304 31.19 -17.88 24.48
C LEU A 304 31.42 -19.03 25.48
N ASN A 305 32.55 -19.72 25.38
CA ASN A 305 32.94 -20.76 26.33
C ASN A 305 33.44 -20.23 27.69
N SER A 306 33.85 -18.96 27.79
CA SER A 306 34.38 -18.38 29.03
C SER A 306 33.34 -17.56 29.80
N ASN A 307 32.93 -18.06 30.97
CA ASN A 307 32.00 -17.33 31.85
C ASN A 307 32.59 -16.00 32.34
N THR A 308 33.88 -15.97 32.68
CA THR A 308 34.59 -14.73 33.05
C THR A 308 34.59 -13.71 31.92
N ALA A 309 34.85 -14.14 30.67
CA ALA A 309 34.82 -13.25 29.52
C ALA A 309 33.41 -12.68 29.26
N LYS A 310 32.37 -13.53 29.34
CA LYS A 310 30.97 -13.10 29.20
C LYS A 310 30.58 -12.04 30.22
N THR A 311 30.86 -12.25 31.50
CA THR A 311 30.59 -11.26 32.56
C THR A 311 31.40 -9.97 32.36
N GLY A 312 32.67 -10.09 31.97
CA GLY A 312 33.53 -8.93 31.66
C GLY A 312 33.07 -8.12 30.45
N LEU A 313 32.54 -8.76 29.40
CA LEU A 313 31.93 -8.06 28.26
C LEU A 313 30.61 -7.38 28.66
N ILE A 314 29.73 -8.07 29.40
CA ILE A 314 28.44 -7.50 29.86
C ILE A 314 28.69 -6.22 30.68
N SER A 315 29.64 -6.26 31.62
CA SER A 315 30.00 -5.09 32.44
C SER A 315 30.53 -3.91 31.60
N ARG A 316 31.49 -4.17 30.69
CA ARG A 316 32.03 -3.14 29.78
C ARG A 316 30.97 -2.57 28.84
N ALA A 317 30.12 -3.42 28.27
CA ALA A 317 29.07 -3.00 27.35
C ALA A 317 27.99 -2.14 28.04
N ILE A 318 27.61 -2.46 29.27
CA ILE A 318 26.68 -1.63 30.05
C ILE A 318 27.31 -0.28 30.41
N LYS A 319 28.57 -0.25 30.85
CA LYS A 319 29.31 1.01 31.08
C LYS A 319 29.36 1.87 29.81
N MET A 320 29.70 1.26 28.67
CA MET A 320 29.82 1.96 27.39
C MET A 320 28.46 2.46 26.87
N MET A 321 27.40 1.65 26.99
CA MET A 321 26.02 2.04 26.68
C MET A 321 25.57 3.25 27.52
N GLN A 322 25.94 3.29 28.81
CA GLN A 322 25.69 4.43 29.69
C GLN A 322 26.51 5.67 29.27
N GLN A 323 27.82 5.52 29.00
CA GLN A 323 28.69 6.62 28.56
C GLN A 323 28.15 7.33 27.31
N ILE A 324 27.68 6.58 26.30
CA ILE A 324 27.09 7.17 25.09
C ILE A 324 25.59 7.50 25.21
N GLY A 325 24.94 7.19 26.35
CA GLY A 325 23.50 7.39 26.52
C GLY A 325 22.64 6.59 25.53
N ALA A 326 23.07 5.37 25.19
CA ALA A 326 22.34 4.47 24.30
C ALA A 326 21.12 3.84 25.00
N ASN A 327 20.12 3.49 24.20
CA ASN A 327 18.84 2.95 24.65
C ASN A 327 18.79 1.41 24.64
N GLY A 328 19.92 0.75 24.39
CA GLY A 328 20.00 -0.69 24.23
C GLY A 328 21.30 -1.17 23.59
N ILE A 329 21.38 -2.48 23.38
CA ILE A 329 22.52 -3.19 22.81
C ILE A 329 22.05 -4.02 21.60
N ASN A 330 22.90 -4.11 20.58
CA ASN A 330 22.80 -5.11 19.53
C ASN A 330 23.96 -6.11 19.67
N ILE A 331 23.71 -7.39 19.40
CA ILE A 331 24.76 -8.43 19.38
C ILE A 331 24.95 -8.91 17.95
N ASP A 332 26.18 -8.79 17.44
CA ASP A 332 26.52 -8.97 16.03
C ASP A 332 27.75 -9.90 15.91
N PHE A 333 27.58 -11.15 16.34
CA PHE A 333 28.64 -12.15 16.36
C PHE A 333 28.49 -13.07 15.16
N ASN A 334 29.49 -13.07 14.28
CA ASN A 334 29.45 -13.84 13.03
C ASN A 334 30.21 -15.17 13.13
N GLY A 335 29.80 -16.12 12.28
CA GLY A 335 30.44 -17.44 12.16
C GLY A 335 30.25 -18.39 13.34
N LEU A 336 29.11 -18.33 14.05
CA LEU A 336 28.80 -19.35 15.06
C LEU A 336 28.54 -20.72 14.42
N GLY A 337 28.80 -21.79 15.19
CA GLY A 337 28.47 -23.17 14.82
C GLY A 337 27.50 -23.83 15.81
N ALA A 338 26.78 -24.88 15.37
CA ALA A 338 25.77 -25.60 16.17
C ALA A 338 26.14 -25.85 17.65
N HIS A 339 27.39 -26.21 17.95
CA HIS A 339 27.86 -26.49 19.31
C HIS A 339 27.83 -25.28 20.25
N GLN A 340 27.81 -24.05 19.72
CA GLN A 340 27.76 -22.80 20.50
C GLN A 340 26.33 -22.36 20.82
N LYS A 341 25.30 -22.97 20.21
CA LYS A 341 23.88 -22.60 20.32
C LYS A 341 23.43 -22.31 21.77
N GLY A 342 23.63 -23.27 22.67
CA GLY A 342 23.27 -23.11 24.09
C GLY A 342 24.10 -22.04 24.82
N TYR A 343 25.37 -21.88 24.46
CA TYR A 343 26.25 -20.86 25.05
C TYR A 343 25.85 -19.44 24.62
N PHE A 344 25.40 -19.26 23.37
CA PHE A 344 24.91 -17.99 22.85
C PHE A 344 23.56 -17.59 23.46
N VAL A 345 22.62 -18.54 23.57
CA VAL A 345 21.35 -18.34 24.30
C VAL A 345 21.62 -17.97 25.76
N GLY A 346 22.51 -18.69 26.45
CA GLY A 346 22.89 -18.39 27.83
C GLY A 346 23.56 -17.03 28.00
N PHE A 347 24.41 -16.61 27.06
CA PHE A 347 24.98 -15.26 27.02
C PHE A 347 23.90 -14.19 26.88
N LEU A 348 22.96 -14.36 25.93
CA LEU A 348 21.88 -13.39 25.70
C LEU A 348 20.93 -13.30 26.91
N ALA A 349 20.67 -14.41 27.60
CA ALA A 349 19.91 -14.43 28.85
C ALA A 349 20.59 -13.63 29.97
N SER A 350 21.89 -13.85 30.21
CA SER A 350 22.66 -13.10 31.20
C SER A 350 22.75 -11.60 30.86
N LEU A 351 22.92 -11.27 29.58
CA LEU A 351 22.92 -9.88 29.11
C LEU A 351 21.56 -9.22 29.32
N ARG A 352 20.45 -9.91 28.99
CA ARG A 352 19.09 -9.40 29.24
C ARG A 352 18.81 -9.19 30.73
N GLN A 353 19.34 -10.05 31.61
CA GLN A 353 19.20 -9.89 33.06
C GLN A 353 19.96 -8.66 33.59
N ALA A 354 21.12 -8.35 33.02
CA ALA A 354 21.96 -7.22 33.44
C ALA A 354 21.55 -5.87 32.80
N LEU A 355 20.80 -5.88 31.69
CA LEU A 355 20.32 -4.67 31.03
C LEU A 355 19.26 -3.91 31.86
N PRO A 356 19.26 -2.56 31.83
CA PRO A 356 18.22 -1.76 32.47
C PRO A 356 16.81 -2.08 31.94
N LYS A 357 15.80 -1.98 32.81
CA LYS A 357 14.39 -2.18 32.42
C LYS A 357 14.00 -1.21 31.30
N GLY A 358 13.49 -1.74 30.19
CA GLY A 358 13.11 -0.97 29.01
C GLY A 358 14.25 -0.67 28.02
N ALA A 359 15.49 -1.10 28.30
CA ALA A 359 16.55 -1.11 27.30
C ALA A 359 16.28 -2.17 26.22
N VAL A 360 16.56 -1.82 24.97
CA VAL A 360 16.38 -2.71 23.81
C VAL A 360 17.53 -3.73 23.76
N LEU A 361 17.23 -4.97 23.42
CA LEU A 361 18.22 -5.97 23.02
C LEU A 361 17.85 -6.55 21.65
N SER A 362 18.71 -6.31 20.66
CA SER A 362 18.59 -6.91 19.33
C SER A 362 19.76 -7.84 19.03
N VAL A 363 19.56 -8.73 18.05
CA VAL A 363 20.58 -9.67 17.59
C VAL A 363 20.66 -9.60 16.06
N THR A 364 21.87 -9.40 15.52
CA THR A 364 22.15 -9.61 14.09
C THR A 364 22.30 -11.10 13.82
N LEU A 365 21.73 -11.56 12.72
CA LEU A 365 21.74 -12.94 12.24
C LEU A 365 22.19 -12.93 10.76
N PRO A 366 22.93 -13.94 10.28
CA PRO A 366 23.26 -14.06 8.87
C PRO A 366 21.99 -14.34 8.03
N ALA A 367 21.98 -13.95 6.76
CA ALA A 367 20.94 -14.37 5.81
C ALA A 367 20.91 -15.88 5.51
N ASP A 368 21.94 -16.64 5.90
CA ASP A 368 22.05 -18.09 5.67
C ASP A 368 22.78 -18.79 6.84
N ASP A 369 22.02 -19.24 7.86
CA ASP A 369 22.55 -20.00 9.01
C ASP A 369 22.85 -21.46 8.66
N LYS A 370 23.83 -21.68 7.78
CA LYS A 370 24.33 -23.03 7.40
C LYS A 370 24.80 -23.86 8.58
N GLY A 371 25.22 -23.20 9.67
CA GLY A 371 25.65 -23.85 10.91
C GLY A 371 24.50 -24.29 11.81
N VAL A 372 23.26 -23.90 11.50
CA VAL A 372 22.06 -23.99 12.35
C VAL A 372 22.39 -23.57 13.79
N ALA A 373 23.17 -22.50 13.93
CA ALA A 373 23.82 -22.10 15.18
C ALA A 373 22.90 -21.30 16.11
N TYR A 374 21.91 -20.58 15.57
CA TYR A 374 21.06 -19.69 16.36
C TYR A 374 19.74 -20.40 16.75
N ASP A 375 19.47 -20.57 18.04
CA ASP A 375 18.17 -21.07 18.52
C ASP A 375 17.17 -19.91 18.61
N LEU A 376 16.50 -19.63 17.50
CA LEU A 376 15.63 -18.47 17.36
C LEU A 376 14.49 -18.48 18.38
N VAL A 377 13.91 -19.65 18.66
CA VAL A 377 12.80 -19.83 19.61
C VAL A 377 13.26 -19.64 21.07
N ALA A 378 14.51 -19.97 21.39
CA ALA A 378 15.10 -19.64 22.69
C ALA A 378 15.55 -18.17 22.78
N LEU A 379 16.12 -17.60 21.72
CA LEU A 379 16.58 -16.21 21.67
C LEU A 379 15.41 -15.21 21.71
N ASP A 380 14.25 -15.56 21.14
CA ASP A 380 13.05 -14.70 21.10
C ASP A 380 12.55 -14.26 22.49
N LYS A 381 12.80 -15.10 23.50
CA LYS A 381 12.49 -14.86 24.92
C LYS A 381 13.29 -13.71 25.52
N TYR A 382 14.41 -13.34 24.88
CA TYR A 382 15.35 -12.33 25.35
C TYR A 382 15.52 -11.16 24.37
N ALA A 383 15.38 -11.38 23.06
CA ALA A 383 15.49 -10.37 22.02
C ALA A 383 14.16 -9.63 21.74
N ASP A 384 14.21 -8.30 21.65
CA ASP A 384 13.10 -7.47 21.18
C ASP A 384 12.92 -7.53 19.66
N SER A 385 14.03 -7.70 18.93
CA SER A 385 14.07 -7.75 17.47
C SER A 385 15.31 -8.45 16.93
N PHE A 386 15.20 -9.01 15.73
CA PHE A 386 16.29 -9.65 15.00
C PHE A 386 16.60 -8.85 13.72
N ILE A 387 17.88 -8.61 13.44
CA ILE A 387 18.33 -7.97 12.20
C ILE A 387 18.91 -9.08 11.31
N ILE A 388 18.32 -9.34 10.15
CA ILE A 388 18.88 -10.30 9.19
C ILE A 388 19.82 -9.55 8.27
N ASP A 389 21.12 -9.86 8.31
CA ASP A 389 22.15 -9.14 7.56
C ASP A 389 22.42 -9.81 6.20
N PHE A 390 22.11 -9.08 5.13
CA PHE A 390 22.41 -9.44 3.75
C PHE A 390 23.64 -8.68 3.21
N SER A 391 24.48 -8.06 4.04
CA SER A 391 25.66 -7.33 3.55
C SER A 391 26.90 -8.19 3.31
N GLU A 392 26.91 -9.47 3.71
CA GLU A 392 28.07 -10.36 3.57
C GLU A 392 27.94 -11.28 2.37
N ILE A 393 28.98 -11.38 1.54
CA ILE A 393 28.99 -12.22 0.33
C ILE A 393 28.79 -13.71 0.60
N ILE A 394 28.19 -14.40 -0.37
CA ILE A 394 28.31 -15.85 -0.56
C ILE A 394 29.45 -16.16 -1.53
N ASN A 395 29.97 -17.39 -1.50
CA ASN A 395 31.13 -17.84 -2.30
C ASN A 395 30.83 -18.04 -3.82
N THR A 396 29.91 -17.25 -4.39
CA THR A 396 29.46 -17.31 -5.78
C THR A 396 29.21 -15.89 -6.28
N PRO A 397 29.66 -15.51 -7.50
CA PRO A 397 29.37 -14.19 -8.06
C PRO A 397 27.88 -13.86 -8.12
N GLY A 398 27.54 -12.61 -7.80
CA GLY A 398 26.16 -12.14 -7.75
C GLY A 398 25.96 -10.99 -6.75
N PRO A 399 24.68 -10.59 -6.52
CA PRO A 399 24.31 -9.52 -5.61
C PRO A 399 24.31 -9.94 -4.13
N LEU A 400 24.41 -8.95 -3.25
CA LEU A 400 24.36 -9.12 -1.79
C LEU A 400 22.96 -9.46 -1.24
N ALA A 401 21.90 -8.90 -1.83
CA ALA A 401 20.55 -9.10 -1.32
C ALA A 401 19.55 -9.46 -2.45
N PRO A 402 19.74 -10.58 -3.20
CA PRO A 402 18.81 -10.97 -4.24
C PRO A 402 17.42 -11.19 -3.65
N LEU A 403 16.39 -10.55 -4.20
CA LEU A 403 15.01 -10.66 -3.71
C LEU A 403 14.51 -12.11 -3.88
N ASP A 404 14.46 -12.61 -5.11
CA ASP A 404 14.41 -14.03 -5.44
C ASP A 404 15.51 -14.39 -6.45
N ASN A 405 16.27 -15.44 -6.15
CA ASN A 405 17.14 -16.14 -7.10
C ASN A 405 17.11 -17.67 -6.92
N GLY A 406 16.08 -18.21 -6.25
CA GLY A 406 15.93 -19.63 -5.94
C GLY A 406 16.90 -20.20 -4.88
N SER A 407 17.78 -19.39 -4.29
CA SER A 407 18.69 -19.83 -3.21
C SER A 407 18.14 -19.49 -1.81
N ASN A 408 18.58 -20.22 -0.78
CA ASN A 408 18.20 -19.94 0.62
C ASN A 408 18.59 -18.53 1.10
N TYR A 409 19.65 -17.96 0.51
CA TYR A 409 20.16 -16.61 0.77
C TYR A 409 19.34 -15.49 0.10
N SER A 410 18.41 -15.84 -0.81
CA SER A 410 17.45 -14.87 -1.35
C SER A 410 16.55 -14.32 -0.25
N VAL A 411 16.21 -13.03 -0.32
CA VAL A 411 15.39 -12.33 0.68
C VAL A 411 14.05 -13.06 0.89
N GLU A 412 13.37 -13.49 -0.18
CA GLU A 412 12.10 -14.21 -0.06
C GLU A 412 12.25 -15.55 0.68
N THR A 413 13.27 -16.35 0.33
CA THR A 413 13.48 -17.69 0.92
C THR A 413 14.01 -17.61 2.34
N CYS A 414 14.97 -16.71 2.59
CA CYS A 414 15.52 -16.44 3.91
C CYS A 414 14.41 -16.03 4.88
N PHE A 415 13.59 -15.03 4.55
CA PHE A 415 12.49 -14.64 5.44
C PHE A 415 11.42 -15.72 5.58
N ALA A 416 11.14 -16.53 4.56
CA ALA A 416 10.26 -17.69 4.72
C ALA A 416 10.79 -18.68 5.78
N LEU A 417 12.09 -19.02 5.74
CA LEU A 417 12.73 -19.92 6.70
C LEU A 417 12.74 -19.35 8.14
N TYR A 418 13.01 -18.05 8.30
CA TYR A 418 12.96 -17.38 9.61
C TYR A 418 11.55 -17.26 10.19
N LEU A 419 10.52 -17.09 9.34
CA LEU A 419 9.12 -16.98 9.76
C LEU A 419 8.47 -18.33 10.08
N ASP A 420 8.89 -19.42 9.44
CA ASP A 420 8.42 -20.78 9.72
C ASP A 420 8.72 -21.23 11.17
N GLN A 421 9.71 -20.60 11.82
CA GLN A 421 10.01 -20.78 13.26
C GLN A 421 8.95 -20.19 14.21
N GLY A 422 7.86 -19.62 13.69
CA GLY A 422 6.71 -19.12 14.48
C GLY A 422 6.93 -17.75 15.13
N ILE A 423 8.01 -17.05 14.81
CA ILE A 423 8.33 -15.72 15.34
C ILE A 423 7.56 -14.64 14.56
N LEU A 424 7.05 -13.63 15.26
CA LEU A 424 6.25 -12.56 14.67
C LEU A 424 7.06 -11.76 13.61
N PRO A 425 6.53 -11.53 12.39
CA PRO A 425 7.20 -10.72 11.37
C PRO A 425 7.69 -9.36 11.86
N SER A 426 6.92 -8.72 12.74
CA SER A 426 7.22 -7.42 13.33
C SER A 426 8.47 -7.38 14.24
N LYS A 427 9.07 -8.53 14.59
CA LYS A 427 10.38 -8.59 15.26
C LYS A 427 11.56 -8.60 14.29
N PHE A 428 11.37 -9.01 13.04
CA PHE A 428 12.45 -9.11 12.07
C PHE A 428 12.69 -7.78 11.35
N ILE A 429 13.96 -7.45 11.09
CA ILE A 429 14.41 -6.23 10.42
C ILE A 429 15.34 -6.66 9.28
N MET A 430 15.09 -6.20 8.06
CA MET A 430 15.93 -6.54 6.90
C MET A 430 17.15 -5.61 6.82
N GLY A 431 18.35 -6.15 7.02
CA GLY A 431 19.61 -5.44 6.85
C GLY A 431 20.08 -5.46 5.40
N LEU A 432 20.14 -4.29 4.77
CA LEU A 432 20.55 -4.10 3.38
C LEU A 432 21.82 -3.27 3.27
N SER A 433 22.58 -3.53 2.22
CA SER A 433 23.84 -2.84 1.94
C SER A 433 23.63 -1.53 1.15
N TYR A 434 24.38 -0.49 1.49
CA TYR A 434 24.62 0.70 0.67
C TYR A 434 26.00 0.63 -0.04
N SER A 435 26.73 -0.47 0.14
CA SER A 435 27.90 -0.85 -0.66
C SER A 435 27.54 -1.98 -1.63
N GLY A 436 28.04 -1.92 -2.85
CA GLY A 436 28.06 -3.03 -3.79
C GLY A 436 29.28 -3.93 -3.62
N VAL A 437 29.43 -4.89 -4.52
CA VAL A 437 30.56 -5.83 -4.60
C VAL A 437 31.10 -5.89 -6.01
N ILE A 438 32.44 -6.00 -6.12
CA ILE A 438 33.14 -6.20 -7.38
C ILE A 438 33.63 -7.64 -7.45
N TRP A 439 33.22 -8.34 -8.51
CA TRP A 439 33.71 -9.66 -8.89
C TRP A 439 34.55 -9.55 -10.16
N GLN A 440 35.66 -10.28 -10.24
CA GLN A 440 36.33 -10.59 -11.50
C GLN A 440 35.67 -11.82 -12.11
N ASN A 441 35.44 -11.82 -13.42
CA ASN A 441 34.72 -12.91 -14.09
C ASN A 441 35.63 -14.06 -14.56
N LYS A 442 36.93 -13.79 -14.81
CA LYS A 442 37.91 -14.77 -15.30
C LYS A 442 39.29 -14.55 -14.65
N PRO A 443 39.76 -15.40 -13.72
CA PRO A 443 38.95 -16.41 -13.00
C PRO A 443 37.83 -15.75 -12.20
N GLN A 444 36.80 -16.52 -11.81
CA GLN A 444 35.75 -16.01 -10.92
C GLN A 444 36.31 -15.79 -9.51
N GLN A 445 36.37 -14.53 -9.09
CA GLN A 445 36.97 -14.13 -7.82
C GLN A 445 36.31 -12.86 -7.26
N PHE A 446 36.02 -12.83 -5.96
CA PHE A 446 35.66 -11.60 -5.26
C PHE A 446 36.87 -10.68 -5.13
N LEU A 447 36.73 -9.42 -5.54
CA LEU A 447 37.81 -8.43 -5.45
C LEU A 447 37.68 -7.55 -4.21
N ARG A 448 36.51 -6.91 -4.00
CA ARG A 448 36.22 -6.03 -2.85
C ARG A 448 34.75 -5.60 -2.80
N TYR A 449 34.33 -5.12 -1.64
CA TYR A 449 33.18 -4.23 -1.51
C TYR A 449 33.48 -2.85 -2.14
N ILE A 450 32.44 -2.11 -2.59
CA ILE A 450 32.55 -0.76 -3.13
C ILE A 450 31.35 0.11 -2.69
N PRO A 451 31.56 1.24 -1.97
CA PRO A 451 30.48 2.15 -1.58
C PRO A 451 29.71 2.74 -2.76
N TYR A 452 28.39 2.95 -2.61
CA TYR A 452 27.52 3.47 -3.67
C TYR A 452 28.01 4.80 -4.28
N ASN A 453 28.56 5.70 -3.47
CA ASN A 453 29.16 6.95 -3.96
C ASN A 453 30.31 6.72 -4.95
N SER A 454 31.08 5.65 -4.75
CA SER A 454 32.23 5.27 -5.58
C SER A 454 31.77 4.53 -6.84
N ILE A 455 30.65 3.81 -6.79
CA ILE A 455 29.97 3.32 -8.00
C ILE A 455 29.49 4.52 -8.84
N ARG A 456 28.74 5.44 -8.22
CA ARG A 456 28.14 6.61 -8.88
C ARG A 456 29.15 7.66 -9.38
N THR A 457 30.35 7.70 -8.82
CA THR A 457 31.44 8.58 -9.29
C THR A 457 32.20 7.97 -10.47
N ASN A 458 32.52 6.67 -10.41
CA ASN A 458 33.42 6.04 -11.38
C ASN A 458 32.70 5.34 -12.56
N TYR A 459 31.39 5.11 -12.45
CA TYR A 459 30.58 4.38 -13.43
C TYR A 459 29.25 5.11 -13.73
N SER A 460 29.24 6.44 -13.70
CA SER A 460 28.04 7.28 -13.95
C SER A 460 27.38 7.01 -15.31
N ASP A 461 28.22 6.67 -16.30
CA ASP A 461 27.83 6.56 -17.71
C ASP A 461 27.67 5.09 -18.14
N ALA A 462 27.82 4.15 -17.21
CA ALA A 462 27.69 2.73 -17.46
C ALA A 462 26.22 2.30 -17.64
N THR A 463 25.98 1.30 -18.48
CA THR A 463 24.63 0.74 -18.65
C THR A 463 24.30 -0.17 -17.48
N VAL A 464 23.28 0.21 -16.69
CA VAL A 464 22.80 -0.57 -15.55
C VAL A 464 21.85 -1.67 -16.03
N ILE A 465 22.27 -2.92 -15.83
CA ILE A 465 21.49 -4.15 -16.04
C ILE A 465 20.70 -4.43 -14.74
N TYR A 466 19.50 -5.00 -14.87
CA TYR A 466 18.67 -5.37 -13.71
C TYR A 466 18.30 -6.86 -13.74
N GLY A 467 18.64 -7.59 -12.67
CA GLY A 467 18.28 -8.99 -12.51
C GLY A 467 16.76 -9.18 -12.40
N LYS A 468 16.18 -10.05 -13.25
CA LYS A 468 14.73 -10.30 -13.28
C LYS A 468 14.32 -11.27 -12.16
N GLY A 469 13.79 -10.71 -11.08
CA GLY A 469 13.41 -11.45 -9.86
C GLY A 469 14.39 -11.18 -8.72
N GLU A 470 15.68 -11.01 -9.04
CA GLU A 470 16.71 -10.71 -8.06
C GLU A 470 16.60 -9.30 -7.47
N SER A 471 15.94 -8.36 -8.16
CA SER A 471 15.90 -6.94 -7.78
C SER A 471 17.30 -6.44 -7.41
N SER A 472 18.23 -6.55 -8.34
CA SER A 472 19.65 -6.21 -8.21
C SER A 472 20.05 -5.29 -9.36
N ALA A 473 20.98 -4.35 -9.10
CA ALA A 473 21.60 -3.54 -10.14
C ALA A 473 23.00 -4.11 -10.44
N HIS A 474 23.31 -4.25 -11.73
CA HIS A 474 24.55 -4.86 -12.22
C HIS A 474 25.17 -3.98 -13.30
N ILE A 475 26.48 -3.77 -13.22
CA ILE A 475 27.30 -3.13 -14.25
C ILE A 475 28.39 -4.11 -14.66
N GLU A 476 28.47 -4.39 -15.96
CA GLU A 476 29.60 -5.06 -16.60
C GLU A 476 30.62 -4.01 -17.02
N ALA A 477 31.90 -4.20 -16.68
CA ALA A 477 32.98 -3.29 -17.09
C ALA A 477 34.21 -4.06 -17.58
N ASP A 478 34.66 -3.72 -18.79
CA ASP A 478 35.80 -4.36 -19.46
C ASP A 478 37.05 -3.47 -19.44
N TYR A 479 38.13 -3.98 -18.88
CA TYR A 479 39.46 -3.36 -18.88
C TYR A 479 40.44 -4.09 -19.82
N GLY A 480 39.93 -4.74 -20.86
CA GLY A 480 40.65 -5.37 -21.98
C GLY A 480 41.35 -6.69 -21.65
N LYS A 481 41.80 -6.87 -20.40
CA LYS A 481 42.31 -8.14 -19.85
C LYS A 481 41.57 -8.60 -18.61
N THR A 482 40.82 -7.70 -17.96
CA THR A 482 40.04 -7.99 -16.76
C THR A 482 38.61 -7.54 -16.99
N TYR A 483 37.68 -8.50 -17.00
CA TYR A 483 36.25 -8.25 -17.02
C TYR A 483 35.73 -8.29 -15.58
N ILE A 484 35.08 -7.23 -15.12
CA ILE A 484 34.52 -7.14 -13.78
C ILE A 484 32.99 -6.96 -13.82
N ASP A 485 32.32 -7.59 -12.86
CA ASP A 485 30.92 -7.35 -12.54
C ASP A 485 30.82 -6.54 -11.25
N ILE A 486 30.04 -5.47 -11.27
CA ILE A 486 29.72 -4.68 -10.10
C ILE A 486 28.24 -4.89 -9.77
N TRP A 487 27.97 -5.61 -8.69
CA TRP A 487 26.61 -5.88 -8.22
C TRP A 487 26.30 -5.01 -7.01
N TYR A 488 25.20 -4.26 -7.06
CA TYR A 488 24.83 -3.28 -6.05
C TYR A 488 23.32 -3.06 -5.98
N ASP A 489 22.91 -2.13 -5.11
CA ASP A 489 21.53 -1.70 -4.95
C ASP A 489 21.38 -0.19 -5.17
N ASP A 490 20.29 0.21 -5.82
CA ASP A 490 19.97 1.58 -6.21
C ASP A 490 18.59 2.03 -5.69
N GLU A 491 18.10 3.21 -6.10
CA GLU A 491 16.81 3.73 -5.65
C GLU A 491 15.57 2.98 -6.18
N LYS A 492 15.74 2.06 -7.15
CA LYS A 492 14.71 1.16 -7.66
C LYS A 492 14.76 -0.16 -6.90
N THR A 493 15.92 -0.80 -6.81
CA THR A 493 16.06 -2.15 -6.24
C THR A 493 15.92 -2.17 -4.72
N LEU A 494 16.46 -1.16 -4.02
CA LEU A 494 16.08 -0.92 -2.62
C LEU A 494 14.59 -0.63 -2.50
N GLY A 495 14.01 0.10 -3.47
CA GLY A 495 12.59 0.41 -3.50
C GLY A 495 11.70 -0.83 -3.51
N GLU A 496 12.08 -1.87 -4.26
CA GLU A 496 11.39 -3.16 -4.35
C GLU A 496 11.55 -3.97 -3.05
N LYS A 497 12.75 -4.02 -2.47
CA LYS A 497 13.02 -4.70 -1.17
C LYS A 497 12.35 -4.01 0.01
N TYR A 498 12.26 -2.68 -0.02
CA TYR A 498 11.52 -1.89 0.95
C TYR A 498 10.00 -2.12 0.87
N ASP A 499 9.46 -2.36 -0.33
CA ASP A 499 8.05 -2.79 -0.48
C ASP A 499 7.85 -4.19 0.09
N TYR A 500 8.70 -5.16 -0.24
CA TYR A 500 8.66 -6.52 0.37
C TYR A 500 8.64 -6.45 1.90
N ALA A 501 9.48 -5.62 2.52
CA ALA A 501 9.53 -5.46 3.98
C ALA A 501 8.21 -4.92 4.55
N LEU A 502 7.58 -3.95 3.87
CA LEU A 502 6.32 -3.33 4.29
C LEU A 502 5.11 -4.26 4.04
N GLU A 503 5.08 -4.97 2.92
CA GLU A 503 4.02 -5.93 2.54
C GLU A 503 4.07 -7.22 3.37
N ASN A 504 5.27 -7.62 3.81
CA ASN A 504 5.44 -8.70 4.78
C ASN A 504 5.33 -8.27 6.24
N ALA A 505 5.02 -6.99 6.49
CA ALA A 505 4.82 -6.42 7.82
C ALA A 505 5.99 -6.69 8.77
N LEU A 506 7.21 -6.66 8.21
CA LEU A 506 8.45 -6.76 8.97
C LEU A 506 8.56 -5.58 9.95
N GLY A 507 9.34 -5.76 11.01
CA GLY A 507 9.63 -4.74 12.02
C GLY A 507 10.25 -3.47 11.42
N GLY A 508 11.02 -3.60 10.34
CA GLY A 508 11.60 -2.49 9.60
C GLY A 508 12.72 -2.91 8.65
N VAL A 509 13.57 -1.95 8.29
CA VAL A 509 14.82 -2.15 7.56
C VAL A 509 16.01 -1.56 8.33
N SER A 510 17.21 -2.06 8.06
CA SER A 510 18.48 -1.51 8.49
C SER A 510 19.36 -1.26 7.26
N VAL A 511 20.12 -0.17 7.24
CA VAL A 511 21.03 0.16 6.11
C VAL A 511 22.49 0.26 6.58
N LYS A 512 23.40 -0.40 5.86
CA LYS A 512 24.82 -0.61 6.24
C LYS A 512 25.73 -0.33 5.02
N THR A 513 26.69 0.60 5.02
CA THR A 513 27.10 1.51 6.09
C THR A 513 26.59 2.93 5.83
N LEU A 514 26.19 3.65 6.88
CA LEU A 514 25.83 5.07 6.75
C LEU A 514 27.02 5.87 6.18
N GLY A 515 26.77 6.66 5.15
CA GLY A 515 27.78 7.44 4.44
C GLY A 515 28.39 6.77 3.20
N ASP A 516 28.07 5.50 2.92
CA ASP A 516 28.38 4.87 1.62
C ASP A 516 27.68 5.61 0.46
N ASP A 517 26.56 6.29 0.73
CA ASP A 517 25.82 7.14 -0.19
C ASP A 517 26.22 8.64 -0.14
N ASN A 518 27.29 9.00 0.59
CA ASN A 518 27.68 10.40 0.78
C ASN A 518 27.89 11.13 -0.56
N GLY A 519 27.17 12.25 -0.75
CA GLY A 519 27.11 13.02 -1.99
C GLY A 519 25.88 12.69 -2.87
N TYR A 520 25.33 11.48 -2.77
CA TYR A 520 24.29 10.96 -3.65
C TYR A 520 23.01 10.60 -2.89
N GLY A 521 22.16 11.60 -2.64
CA GLY A 521 20.94 11.45 -1.83
C GLY A 521 19.84 10.57 -2.43
N GLU A 522 20.11 9.72 -3.43
CA GLU A 522 19.16 8.86 -4.13
C GLU A 522 18.61 7.77 -3.21
N LEU A 523 19.50 7.07 -2.48
CA LEU A 523 19.11 6.01 -1.55
C LEU A 523 18.28 6.60 -0.38
N GLN A 524 18.71 7.75 0.16
CA GLN A 524 17.94 8.52 1.14
C GLN A 524 16.58 9.01 0.60
N LYS A 525 16.46 9.40 -0.69
CA LYS A 525 15.16 9.76 -1.31
C LYS A 525 14.22 8.57 -1.38
N VAL A 526 14.68 7.36 -1.76
CA VAL A 526 13.78 6.20 -1.77
C VAL A 526 13.39 5.77 -0.35
N LEU A 527 14.34 5.70 0.59
CA LEU A 527 14.09 5.39 2.00
C LEU A 527 13.05 6.33 2.61
N ALA A 528 13.20 7.65 2.38
CA ALA A 528 12.20 8.66 2.76
C ALA A 528 10.84 8.42 2.09
N SER A 529 10.83 8.12 0.80
CA SER A 529 9.57 7.94 0.05
C SER A 529 8.76 6.74 0.53
N LYS A 530 9.41 5.67 1.02
CA LYS A 530 8.77 4.50 1.60
C LYS A 530 8.40 4.72 3.06
N PHE A 531 9.39 4.84 3.94
CA PHE A 531 9.17 4.71 5.40
C PHE A 531 8.67 5.97 6.09
N ILE A 532 8.96 7.17 5.58
CA ILE A 532 8.47 8.40 6.23
C ILE A 532 6.99 8.62 5.91
N LYS A 533 6.21 8.92 6.96
CA LYS A 533 4.82 9.39 6.89
C LYS A 533 4.72 10.78 7.52
N ILE A 534 3.70 11.53 7.12
CA ILE A 534 3.39 12.84 7.69
C ILE A 534 2.27 12.61 8.72
N ASP A 535 2.63 12.65 10.00
CA ASP A 535 1.67 12.52 11.09
C ASP A 535 1.06 13.90 11.40
N THR A 536 -0.28 13.99 11.35
CA THR A 536 -1.01 15.19 11.75
C THR A 536 -1.59 15.03 13.15
N THR A 537 -1.21 15.91 14.08
CA THR A 537 -1.83 15.99 15.42
C THR A 537 -2.59 17.31 15.55
N THR A 538 -3.80 17.28 16.10
CA THR A 538 -4.57 18.53 16.33
C THR A 538 -4.09 19.15 17.64
N ILE A 539 -3.74 20.44 17.62
CA ILE A 539 -3.30 21.19 18.79
C ILE A 539 -4.49 21.94 19.40
N ASP A 540 -5.24 22.64 18.56
CA ASP A 540 -6.23 23.65 18.96
C ASP A 540 -7.41 23.69 17.97
N THR A 541 -8.54 24.23 18.42
CA THR A 541 -9.81 24.32 17.68
C THR A 541 -10.41 25.71 17.82
N LYS A 542 -10.16 26.57 16.84
CA LYS A 542 -10.71 27.94 16.82
C LYS A 542 -12.10 27.94 16.20
N ILE A 543 -13.12 28.21 17.00
CA ILE A 543 -14.48 28.44 16.52
C ILE A 543 -14.49 29.73 15.69
N ILE A 544 -14.96 29.63 14.45
CA ILE A 544 -15.15 30.79 13.57
C ILE A 544 -16.51 31.39 13.92
N LYS A 545 -16.52 32.40 14.79
CA LYS A 545 -17.73 33.22 15.01
C LYS A 545 -18.03 33.99 13.71
N HIS A 546 -18.98 33.49 12.92
CA HIS A 546 -19.61 34.29 11.87
C HIS A 546 -20.25 35.53 12.53
N THR A 547 -19.68 36.71 12.28
CA THR A 547 -20.32 37.97 12.64
C THR A 547 -21.59 38.16 11.83
N LEU A 548 -22.59 38.84 12.40
CA LEU A 548 -23.87 39.11 11.73
C LEU A 548 -23.66 39.72 10.33
N MET A 549 -22.70 40.64 10.22
CA MET A 549 -22.31 41.30 8.97
C MET A 549 -21.74 40.31 7.93
N ALA A 550 -20.94 39.32 8.35
CA ALA A 550 -20.41 38.29 7.44
C ALA A 550 -21.51 37.35 6.94
N SER A 551 -22.44 36.95 7.82
CA SER A 551 -23.62 36.16 7.42
C SER A 551 -24.52 36.94 6.47
N LEU A 552 -24.76 38.24 6.73
CA LEU A 552 -25.50 39.13 5.83
C LEU A 552 -24.81 39.30 4.46
N LEU A 553 -23.48 39.38 4.42
CA LEU A 553 -22.73 39.48 3.17
C LEU A 553 -22.78 38.16 2.37
N GLU A 554 -22.66 37.01 3.04
CA GLU A 554 -22.79 35.69 2.40
C GLU A 554 -24.22 35.45 1.88
N PHE A 555 -25.23 35.86 2.65
CA PHE A 555 -26.66 35.83 2.29
C PHE A 555 -26.96 36.74 1.08
N GLY A 556 -26.44 37.97 1.08
CA GLY A 556 -26.52 38.88 -0.07
C GLY A 556 -25.87 38.28 -1.32
N ARG A 557 -24.70 37.64 -1.19
CA ARG A 557 -24.02 36.96 -2.30
C ARG A 557 -24.83 35.77 -2.84
N LEU A 558 -25.49 35.01 -1.96
CA LEU A 558 -26.35 33.87 -2.34
C LEU A 558 -27.56 34.29 -3.17
N LEU A 559 -28.18 35.45 -2.88
CA LEU A 559 -29.32 35.97 -3.65
C LEU A 559 -28.96 36.41 -5.09
N VAL A 560 -27.69 36.74 -5.33
CA VAL A 560 -27.17 37.25 -6.62
C VAL A 560 -26.55 36.13 -7.48
N THR A 561 -25.98 35.09 -6.86
CA THR A 561 -25.25 34.02 -7.56
C THR A 561 -26.16 32.94 -8.14
N ASN A 562 -25.65 32.18 -9.12
CA ASN A 562 -26.32 30.99 -9.67
C ASN A 562 -26.64 30.00 -8.53
N PRO A 563 -27.91 29.54 -8.38
CA PRO A 563 -28.29 28.62 -7.31
C PRO A 563 -27.76 27.19 -7.51
N CYS A 564 -27.50 26.76 -8.74
CA CYS A 564 -27.14 25.38 -9.02
C CYS A 564 -25.72 25.04 -8.53
N GLY A 565 -25.63 24.18 -7.51
CA GLY A 565 -24.37 23.63 -6.99
C GLY A 565 -23.86 24.21 -5.67
N GLN A 566 -24.62 25.10 -5.00
CA GLN A 566 -24.27 25.61 -3.65
C GLN A 566 -25.11 24.92 -2.56
N HIS A 567 -24.45 24.29 -1.57
CA HIS A 567 -25.14 23.79 -0.36
C HIS A 567 -25.53 24.98 0.56
N ILE A 568 -26.83 25.19 0.75
CA ILE A 568 -27.38 26.17 1.69
C ILE A 568 -27.29 25.62 3.13
N ASN A 569 -27.16 26.49 4.13
CA ASN A 569 -27.42 26.12 5.52
C ASN A 569 -28.95 26.05 5.78
N PRO A 570 -29.53 24.91 6.18
CA PRO A 570 -30.98 24.75 6.36
C PRO A 570 -31.61 25.70 7.40
N THR A 571 -30.81 26.32 8.28
CA THR A 571 -31.29 27.34 9.22
C THR A 571 -31.92 28.55 8.50
N TYR A 572 -31.47 28.91 7.29
CA TYR A 572 -32.00 30.08 6.58
C TYR A 572 -33.47 29.91 6.16
N SER A 573 -33.88 28.73 5.67
CA SER A 573 -35.27 28.48 5.29
C SER A 573 -36.19 28.38 6.50
N GLN A 574 -35.69 27.88 7.63
CA GLN A 574 -36.42 27.85 8.91
C GLN A 574 -36.70 29.26 9.44
N VAL A 575 -35.70 30.15 9.45
CA VAL A 575 -35.85 31.53 9.90
C VAL A 575 -36.79 32.32 8.98
N LEU A 576 -36.64 32.19 7.66
CA LEU A 576 -37.53 32.85 6.69
C LEU A 576 -38.97 32.33 6.80
N GLY A 577 -39.18 31.03 7.03
CA GLY A 577 -40.51 30.45 7.27
C GLY A 577 -41.18 31.02 8.52
N LEU A 578 -40.44 31.18 9.61
CA LEU A 578 -40.95 31.77 10.85
C LEU A 578 -41.33 33.25 10.68
N ILE A 579 -40.53 34.04 9.95
CA ILE A 579 -40.86 35.43 9.59
C ILE A 579 -42.17 35.50 8.79
N ASN A 580 -42.36 34.59 7.82
CA ASN A 580 -43.60 34.50 7.05
C ASN A 580 -44.83 34.21 7.91
N ILE A 581 -44.73 33.28 8.86
CA ILE A 581 -45.83 32.97 9.80
C ILE A 581 -46.20 34.20 10.63
N VAL A 582 -45.20 34.92 11.16
CA VAL A 582 -45.44 36.16 11.94
C VAL A 582 -46.12 37.24 11.09
N LEU A 583 -45.69 37.45 9.85
CA LEU A 583 -46.29 38.44 8.94
C LEU A 583 -47.73 38.07 8.56
N ILE A 584 -48.04 36.78 8.33
CA ILE A 584 -49.41 36.31 8.11
C ILE A 584 -50.29 36.57 9.35
N LEU A 585 -49.78 36.30 10.56
CA LEU A 585 -50.53 36.58 11.80
C LEU A 585 -50.80 38.08 11.97
N VAL A 586 -49.86 38.97 11.63
CA VAL A 586 -50.08 40.42 11.63
C VAL A 586 -51.15 40.83 10.62
N LEU A 587 -51.16 40.24 9.42
CA LEU A 587 -52.19 40.50 8.41
C LEU A 587 -53.58 40.02 8.84
N LEU A 588 -53.68 38.83 9.45
CA LEU A 588 -54.94 38.27 9.95
C LEU A 588 -55.50 39.07 11.13
N VAL A 589 -54.66 39.42 12.12
CA VAL A 589 -55.07 40.23 13.27
C VAL A 589 -55.43 41.65 12.83
N GLY A 590 -54.59 42.31 12.02
CA GLY A 590 -54.85 43.66 11.53
C GLY A 590 -56.08 43.74 10.62
N GLY A 591 -56.30 42.73 9.77
CA GLY A 591 -57.51 42.59 8.95
C GLY A 591 -58.77 42.33 9.77
N GLY A 592 -58.67 41.50 10.82
CA GLY A 592 -59.76 41.28 11.78
C GLY A 592 -60.14 42.55 12.55
N VAL A 593 -59.14 43.33 13.00
CA VAL A 593 -59.35 44.65 13.63
C VAL A 593 -59.97 45.64 12.63
N LEU A 594 -59.49 45.68 11.38
CA LEU A 594 -60.06 46.53 10.32
C LEU A 594 -61.55 46.19 10.09
N PHE A 595 -61.88 44.91 9.95
CA PHE A 595 -63.25 44.44 9.76
C PHE A 595 -64.15 44.76 10.97
N TYR A 596 -63.65 44.55 12.19
CA TYR A 596 -64.39 44.86 13.40
C TYR A 596 -64.70 46.36 13.53
N GLN A 597 -63.69 47.23 13.35
CA GLN A 597 -63.88 48.68 13.48
C GLN A 597 -64.75 49.28 12.36
N VAL A 598 -64.63 48.79 11.12
CA VAL A 598 -65.55 49.19 10.04
C VAL A 598 -66.98 48.73 10.32
N LYS A 599 -67.17 47.57 10.97
CA LYS A 599 -68.50 47.08 11.37
C LYS A 599 -69.12 47.87 12.54
N THR A 600 -68.31 48.41 13.46
CA THR A 600 -68.81 49.15 14.65
C THR A 600 -68.89 50.67 14.45
N GLN A 601 -68.03 51.26 13.62
CA GLN A 601 -67.95 52.72 13.40
C GLN A 601 -68.29 53.16 11.97
N GLY A 602 -68.50 52.23 11.04
CA GLY A 602 -68.83 52.54 9.65
C GLY A 602 -67.70 53.29 8.93
N GLU A 603 -68.07 54.28 8.11
CA GLU A 603 -67.10 55.07 7.34
C GLU A 603 -66.44 56.20 8.14
N ALA A 604 -66.96 56.53 9.34
CA ALA A 604 -66.47 57.63 10.18
C ALA A 604 -65.11 57.34 10.88
N TRP A 605 -64.56 56.14 10.72
CA TRP A 605 -63.32 55.74 11.41
C TRP A 605 -62.07 56.34 10.75
N GLU A 606 -61.53 57.42 11.34
CA GLU A 606 -60.36 58.18 10.84
C GLU A 606 -59.14 57.32 10.46
N TRP A 607 -58.89 56.23 11.21
CA TRP A 607 -57.71 55.39 11.01
C TRP A 607 -57.89 54.35 9.89
N ARG A 608 -59.09 54.22 9.31
CA ARG A 608 -59.41 53.25 8.24
C ARG A 608 -58.40 53.29 7.09
N GLN A 609 -58.12 54.47 6.54
CA GLN A 609 -57.17 54.60 5.43
C GLN A 609 -55.73 54.24 5.86
N LYS A 610 -55.27 54.74 7.01
CA LYS A 610 -53.94 54.46 7.56
C LYS A 610 -53.73 52.96 7.80
N MET A 611 -54.74 52.27 8.33
CA MET A 611 -54.74 50.82 8.54
C MET A 611 -54.74 50.04 7.22
N ILE A 612 -55.48 50.49 6.20
CA ILE A 612 -55.45 49.87 4.86
C ILE A 612 -54.05 50.02 4.24
N TYR A 613 -53.45 51.21 4.25
CA TYR A 613 -52.09 51.40 3.74
C TYR A 613 -51.04 50.59 4.54
N GLY A 614 -51.20 50.50 5.86
CA GLY A 614 -50.35 49.64 6.71
C GLY A 614 -50.46 48.16 6.35
N LEU A 615 -51.68 47.63 6.17
CA LEU A 615 -51.90 46.24 5.75
C LEU A 615 -51.35 45.97 4.35
N VAL A 616 -51.49 46.90 3.41
CA VAL A 616 -50.89 46.77 2.06
C VAL A 616 -49.36 46.77 2.13
N ALA A 617 -48.75 47.60 2.98
CA ALA A 617 -47.31 47.61 3.19
C ALA A 617 -46.81 46.29 3.83
N VAL A 618 -47.50 45.76 4.84
CA VAL A 618 -47.18 44.46 5.45
C VAL A 618 -47.37 43.32 4.45
N PHE A 619 -48.38 43.38 3.57
CA PHE A 619 -48.59 42.38 2.52
C PHE A 619 -47.50 42.42 1.44
N ALA A 620 -47.02 43.60 1.06
CA ALA A 620 -45.87 43.74 0.15
C ALA A 620 -44.60 43.15 0.78
N ILE A 621 -44.31 43.48 2.05
CA ILE A 621 -43.19 42.91 2.82
C ILE A 621 -43.31 41.39 2.91
N TRP A 622 -44.49 40.86 3.26
CA TRP A 622 -44.76 39.43 3.30
C TRP A 622 -44.49 38.76 1.94
N THR A 623 -44.95 39.35 0.84
CA THR A 623 -44.73 38.80 -0.50
C THR A 623 -43.23 38.65 -0.81
N VAL A 624 -42.39 39.61 -0.42
CA VAL A 624 -40.93 39.51 -0.58
C VAL A 624 -40.36 38.38 0.29
N PHE A 625 -40.69 38.33 1.58
CA PHE A 625 -40.22 37.27 2.47
C PHE A 625 -40.72 35.87 2.08
N PHE A 626 -41.90 35.76 1.48
CA PHE A 626 -42.49 34.51 1.01
C PHE A 626 -41.74 33.98 -0.22
N LEU A 627 -41.41 34.85 -1.17
CA LEU A 627 -40.62 34.50 -2.34
C LEU A 627 -39.17 34.17 -1.97
N MET A 628 -38.59 34.87 -1.00
CA MET A 628 -37.27 34.51 -0.45
C MET A 628 -37.31 33.13 0.23
N TRP A 629 -38.36 32.83 0.99
CA TRP A 629 -38.54 31.51 1.61
C TRP A 629 -38.68 30.40 0.56
N LEU A 630 -39.52 30.61 -0.47
CA LEU A 630 -39.67 29.71 -1.61
C LEU A 630 -38.35 29.44 -2.35
N PHE A 631 -37.49 30.45 -2.51
CA PHE A 631 -36.18 30.33 -3.14
C PHE A 631 -35.15 29.55 -2.28
N PHE A 632 -35.33 29.49 -0.96
CA PHE A 632 -34.48 28.71 -0.05
C PHE A 632 -35.13 27.40 0.42
N TRP A 633 -36.29 27.02 -0.11
CA TRP A 633 -37.01 25.81 0.31
C TRP A 633 -36.48 24.56 -0.43
N ASP A 634 -35.70 23.76 0.29
CA ASP A 634 -35.02 22.53 -0.16
C ASP A 634 -35.94 21.42 -0.74
N GLN A 635 -37.26 21.51 -0.51
CA GLN A 635 -38.24 20.56 -1.03
C GLN A 635 -38.84 20.99 -2.38
N ASN A 636 -38.61 22.23 -2.83
CA ASN A 636 -39.23 22.78 -4.04
C ASN A 636 -38.41 22.43 -5.30
N PRO A 637 -38.95 21.63 -6.25
CA PRO A 637 -38.19 21.26 -7.45
C PRO A 637 -38.13 22.36 -8.52
N TYR A 638 -38.89 23.46 -8.39
CA TYR A 638 -39.00 24.49 -9.42
C TYR A 638 -38.13 25.74 -9.18
N PHE A 639 -37.76 26.01 -7.94
CA PHE A 639 -37.04 27.23 -7.55
C PHE A 639 -36.01 26.95 -6.46
N GLY A 640 -34.81 27.53 -6.61
CA GLY A 640 -33.77 27.53 -5.58
C GLY A 640 -32.65 26.49 -5.76
N PRO A 641 -31.62 26.51 -4.89
CA PRO A 641 -30.53 25.55 -4.87
C PRO A 641 -30.99 24.11 -4.52
N SER A 642 -31.30 23.31 -5.54
CA SER A 642 -31.60 21.88 -5.37
C SER A 642 -30.38 21.11 -4.83
N ASP A 643 -30.54 20.46 -3.69
CA ASP A 643 -29.51 19.57 -3.12
C ASP A 643 -29.36 18.33 -4.03
N GLY A 644 -28.24 18.25 -4.75
CA GLY A 644 -28.01 17.35 -5.91
C GLY A 644 -27.96 15.84 -5.61
N LYS A 645 -28.57 15.39 -4.51
CA LYS A 645 -28.68 13.99 -4.07
C LYS A 645 -30.08 13.39 -4.25
N LYS A 646 -31.10 14.20 -4.52
CA LYS A 646 -32.51 13.74 -4.64
C LYS A 646 -33.07 13.82 -6.06
N ASN A 647 -32.94 14.97 -6.73
CA ASN A 647 -33.50 15.19 -8.06
C ASN A 647 -32.39 15.37 -9.11
N VAL A 648 -32.17 14.34 -9.94
CA VAL A 648 -31.19 14.39 -11.04
C VAL A 648 -31.87 14.92 -12.30
N GLY A 649 -31.60 16.17 -12.68
CA GLY A 649 -31.84 16.66 -14.05
C GLY A 649 -32.38 18.08 -14.22
N HIS A 650 -33.08 18.66 -13.24
CA HIS A 650 -33.83 19.92 -13.43
C HIS A 650 -33.53 20.98 -12.36
N CYS A 651 -32.30 21.51 -12.35
CA CYS A 651 -32.02 22.77 -11.64
C CYS A 651 -32.26 23.95 -12.59
N ILE A 652 -33.31 24.74 -12.35
CA ILE A 652 -33.65 25.91 -13.16
C ILE A 652 -32.82 27.11 -12.66
N ASN A 653 -31.88 27.58 -13.48
CA ASN A 653 -31.00 28.70 -13.17
C ASN A 653 -31.72 30.06 -13.29
N ILE A 654 -32.58 30.37 -12.32
CA ILE A 654 -33.19 31.69 -12.12
C ILE A 654 -32.70 32.22 -10.77
N SER A 655 -32.03 33.38 -10.77
CA SER A 655 -31.64 34.06 -9.53
C SER A 655 -32.83 34.79 -8.91
N PHE A 656 -32.78 35.03 -7.59
CA PHE A 656 -33.86 35.72 -6.88
C PHE A 656 -34.19 37.10 -7.47
N ILE A 657 -33.17 37.82 -7.97
CA ILE A 657 -33.33 39.13 -8.63
C ILE A 657 -34.28 39.05 -9.83
N ILE A 658 -34.17 38.02 -10.67
CA ILE A 658 -35.02 37.87 -11.87
C ILE A 658 -36.48 37.67 -11.44
N LEU A 659 -36.73 36.83 -10.42
CA LEU A 659 -38.05 36.58 -9.87
C LEU A 659 -38.66 37.84 -9.25
N TYR A 660 -37.86 38.63 -8.53
CA TYR A 660 -38.25 39.91 -7.95
C TYR A 660 -38.57 40.98 -9.02
N ILE A 661 -37.82 41.04 -10.11
CA ILE A 661 -38.10 41.94 -11.25
C ILE A 661 -39.43 41.58 -11.93
N ILE A 662 -39.71 40.28 -12.11
CA ILE A 662 -41.00 39.80 -12.67
C ILE A 662 -42.18 40.21 -11.77
N LEU A 663 -42.01 40.17 -10.44
CA LEU A 663 -43.04 40.63 -9.51
C LEU A 663 -43.28 42.14 -9.62
N ILE A 664 -42.21 42.95 -9.62
CA ILE A 664 -42.32 44.42 -9.71
C ILE A 664 -42.95 44.85 -11.03
N SER A 665 -42.56 44.25 -12.16
CA SER A 665 -43.16 44.58 -13.45
C SER A 665 -44.63 44.17 -13.53
N GLY A 666 -45.01 43.02 -12.96
CA GLY A 666 -46.42 42.61 -12.83
C GLY A 666 -47.25 43.59 -12.00
N ILE A 667 -46.74 44.04 -10.85
CA ILE A 667 -47.41 45.04 -10.00
C ILE A 667 -47.51 46.39 -10.73
N GLY A 668 -46.43 46.84 -11.38
CA GLY A 668 -46.40 48.10 -12.15
C GLY A 668 -47.41 48.10 -13.30
N VAL A 669 -47.49 47.00 -14.06
CA VAL A 669 -48.50 46.81 -15.11
C VAL A 669 -49.92 46.80 -14.52
N GLY A 670 -50.15 46.14 -13.39
CA GLY A 670 -51.45 46.15 -12.70
C GLY A 670 -51.88 47.56 -12.26
N VAL A 671 -50.94 48.38 -11.76
CA VAL A 671 -51.20 49.79 -11.41
C VAL A 671 -51.48 50.63 -12.66
N LEU A 672 -50.72 50.46 -13.75
CA LEU A 672 -50.95 51.17 -15.02
C LEU A 672 -52.29 50.80 -15.66
N ILE A 673 -52.68 49.52 -15.66
CA ILE A 673 -53.99 49.08 -16.14
C ILE A 673 -55.10 49.72 -15.31
N ARG A 674 -54.99 49.69 -13.97
CA ARG A 674 -55.98 50.34 -13.09
C ARG A 674 -56.08 51.83 -13.37
N TRP A 675 -54.95 52.52 -13.55
CA TRP A 675 -54.91 53.96 -13.84
C TRP A 675 -55.57 54.29 -15.20
N ALA A 676 -55.30 53.49 -16.24
CA ALA A 676 -55.95 53.64 -17.54
C ALA A 676 -57.48 53.38 -17.48
N TYR A 677 -57.93 52.38 -16.73
CA TYR A 677 -59.36 52.14 -16.49
C TYR A 677 -60.03 53.27 -15.71
N GLN A 678 -59.34 53.86 -14.72
CA GLN A 678 -59.82 55.02 -13.96
C GLN A 678 -60.09 56.21 -14.91
N PHE A 679 -59.13 56.52 -15.78
CA PHE A 679 -59.27 57.55 -16.83
C PHE A 679 -60.40 57.25 -17.83
N SER A 680 -60.64 55.98 -18.17
CA SER A 680 -61.76 55.58 -19.04
C SER A 680 -63.14 55.82 -18.40
N THR A 681 -63.26 55.68 -17.08
CA THR A 681 -64.53 55.92 -16.38
C THR A 681 -64.83 57.39 -16.15
N ASP A 682 -63.79 58.23 -16.04
CA ASP A 682 -63.95 59.68 -15.85
C ASP A 682 -64.37 60.41 -17.14
N THR A 683 -64.41 59.73 -18.30
CA THR A 683 -64.92 60.26 -19.57
C THR A 683 -66.41 59.98 -19.86
N GLU A 684 -67.11 59.21 -19.02
CA GLU A 684 -68.56 58.90 -19.19
C GLU A 684 -69.44 59.53 -18.08
N LYS A 685 -69.14 60.77 -17.69
CA LYS A 685 -70.08 61.62 -16.93
C LYS A 685 -70.09 63.08 -17.42
N PRO A 686 -71.21 63.56 -18.01
CA PRO A 686 -71.56 64.98 -17.97
C PRO A 686 -72.08 65.40 -16.57
#